data_AF-N9DHP3-F1
#
_entry.id   AF-N9DHP3-F1
#
_cell.length_a   1.000
_cell.length_b   1.000
_cell.length_c   1.000
_cell.angle_alpha   90.00
_cell.angle_beta   90.00
_cell.angle_gamma   90.00
#
_symmetry.space_group_name_H-M   'P 1'
#
loop_
_entity.id
_entity.type
_entity.pdbx_description
1 polymer ?
#
loop_
_entity_poly.entity_id
_entity_poly.type
_entity_poly.pdbx_seq_one_letter_code
_entity_poly.pdbx_strand_id
1 'polypeptide(L)'
;MNKTYKVVWNESLGTWCAISETSKVRGKRSSGKAIVASAVIVASTMSGVTFAADNYVSVNDGGVQSGNYNNDGAGVDGSVAIGPDSSSSGASGVAIGNNADVHGYQGVAIGNNAQAGYQSMALGHDAIATAFNSMALGGNSIAYTDGTALGQGTYANKLATAMGNGSLAVGLESTAYGYSALAGTDSFSQPSAGTDPDTIGKAYATAMGSRAKASAQGSTAIGAGSVAEVESGVALGSSSVANTAAGVAGYIPTGANQAQSSAINATQSTLGAVSVGSAGNTRQITNVAAGTADTDVVNLAQLKAVETHYVSINDGGTQSGNYNNDGAKGTNSLAIGVGTKATGNDAIAVGTGSQALKSGAVAIGLNAVADHNVVNQYTYNTVAIGTSVRTNGVGNVVMGLNSSTAGNNSVAIGVGNNATNDVSVAMGLNNTADGIHNTAIGNQNNIQGSQNVAVGNGNNIQGDYATNVMGQGNTVSGPYTNVFGSSNNVSGLTNFVAGGGNSVNAEHSAVSGQTNEVYGPSNVVTGLANKSTWGYSVLLGRNNIVEANHATAIGIDNLINGGISNALGVANKVSGSESSVIGNDNIVSNNNTHVLGNDVTTTQDNSVILGNASTDRAATTVDKVTINGEDYTVAGAGSVAKGIVSVGKAGAERQIINVATGEVSATSTDAINGSQLFATNKAIADSQTHYVSINDGGVQSGNYNNDGASGKNALAVGVGAKAAGPSSIAIGTGTQSIGDNAITLGVGAVASGERGLAAGFGSNVSGAISVAVGNQNSVSGNFSSAFGSDNNIIGLSSSAIGNGNNVSGSHSAALGSYNSITGAGSTAIGISSIVQGNNSYTLGGNNRIPTSNTFAFGNNLTTTQDNSVILGNASTDRAATTVDKVTINGEDYTVAGAGSIAKGIVSVGKAGAERQIINVAAGEVSATSTDAVNGSQLFATNKAIADSQTHYVSINDGGTQSGNYNNDGAKGTNSLAIGVNSSATGSNSLAIGVNSSASGTNSIAMGVGNQMEAEGNISFGNGNIAKGGNGSQAVGEGNNINGWASAAFGRYNEVNGSESLAAGSVNKVTGDSNTVVGRGNNVGGGEWLFRFWGW
;
A
#
# COMPACT_ATOMS: atom_id res chain seq x y z
N MET A 1 11.56 -28.59 6.83
CA MET A 1 10.83 -29.84 6.52
C MET A 1 9.47 -29.79 7.18
N ASN A 2 8.39 -29.51 6.44
CA ASN A 2 7.02 -29.69 6.91
C ASN A 2 6.34 -30.75 6.02
N LYS A 3 5.66 -31.72 6.63
CA LYS A 3 4.80 -32.68 5.93
C LYS A 3 3.36 -32.38 6.30
N THR A 4 2.59 -31.90 5.35
CA THR A 4 1.16 -31.61 5.52
C THR A 4 0.36 -32.92 5.41
N TYR A 5 -0.70 -33.06 6.21
CA TYR A 5 -1.60 -34.21 6.16
C TYR A 5 -3.03 -33.73 5.91
N LYS A 6 -3.81 -34.50 5.17
CA LYS A 6 -5.24 -34.24 4.93
C LYS A 6 -6.06 -34.96 5.99
N VAL A 7 -7.00 -34.24 6.62
CA VAL A 7 -7.97 -34.81 7.57
C VAL A 7 -9.26 -35.15 6.83
N VAL A 8 -9.81 -36.35 7.03
CA VAL A 8 -11.00 -36.87 6.34
C VAL A 8 -11.90 -37.62 7.32
N TRP A 9 -13.21 -37.45 7.20
CA TRP A 9 -14.21 -38.14 8.01
C TRP A 9 -14.36 -39.60 7.54
N ASN A 10 -14.33 -40.55 8.47
CA ASN A 10 -14.54 -41.97 8.17
C ASN A 10 -15.85 -42.45 8.79
N GLU A 11 -16.90 -42.56 7.97
CA GLU A 11 -18.25 -42.90 8.42
C GLU A 11 -18.38 -44.28 9.08
N SER A 12 -17.51 -45.26 8.75
CA SER A 12 -17.55 -46.58 9.39
C SER A 12 -16.90 -46.62 10.78
N LEU A 13 -16.15 -45.58 11.16
CA LEU A 13 -15.48 -45.44 12.46
C LEU A 13 -15.93 -44.20 13.26
N GLY A 14 -16.88 -43.41 12.74
CA GLY A 14 -17.44 -42.23 13.40
C GLY A 14 -16.42 -41.16 13.81
N THR A 15 -15.27 -41.10 13.13
CA THR A 15 -14.10 -40.32 13.56
C THR A 15 -13.35 -39.68 12.39
N TRP A 16 -12.62 -38.60 12.67
CA TRP A 16 -11.73 -37.94 11.72
C TRP A 16 -10.35 -38.60 11.72
N CYS A 17 -9.86 -38.99 10.53
CA CYS A 17 -8.55 -39.62 10.36
C CYS A 17 -7.62 -38.74 9.50
N ALA A 18 -6.33 -38.72 9.80
CA ALA A 18 -5.30 -38.04 9.00
C ALA A 18 -4.66 -39.02 7.99
N ILE A 19 -4.51 -38.60 6.73
CA ILE A 19 -3.97 -39.42 5.64
C ILE A 19 -2.90 -38.68 4.81
N SER A 20 -2.06 -39.47 4.14
CA SER A 20 -1.07 -38.99 3.16
C SER A 20 -1.75 -38.38 1.93
N GLU A 21 -1.19 -37.30 1.42
CA GLU A 21 -1.73 -36.50 0.30
C GLU A 21 -1.78 -37.27 -1.03
N THR A 22 -1.06 -38.39 -1.14
CA THR A 22 -0.91 -39.22 -2.35
C THR A 22 -2.02 -40.26 -2.60
N SER A 23 -3.00 -40.41 -1.68
CA SER A 23 -4.06 -41.42 -1.79
C SER A 23 -5.17 -41.02 -2.78
N LYS A 24 -5.23 -41.69 -3.94
CA LYS A 24 -6.25 -41.44 -5.00
C LYS A 24 -7.65 -41.94 -4.64
N VAL A 25 -8.67 -41.11 -4.85
CA VAL A 25 -10.11 -41.47 -4.91
C VAL A 25 -10.74 -40.83 -6.16
N ARG A 26 -11.74 -41.48 -6.77
CA ARG A 26 -12.37 -41.07 -8.06
C ARG A 26 -13.39 -39.93 -7.91
N GLY A 27 -13.42 -39.02 -8.90
CA GLY A 27 -14.47 -37.99 -9.13
C GLY A 27 -14.39 -37.45 -10.58
N LYS A 28 -15.50 -36.95 -11.16
CA LYS A 28 -15.62 -36.59 -12.60
C LYS A 28 -15.30 -35.09 -12.91
N ARG A 29 -15.12 -34.78 -14.21
CA ARG A 29 -14.79 -33.45 -14.81
C ARG A 29 -15.98 -32.79 -15.54
N SER A 30 -15.95 -31.46 -15.72
CA SER A 30 -16.33 -30.66 -16.94
C SER A 30 -16.13 -29.15 -16.63
N SER A 31 -15.42 -28.28 -17.38
CA SER A 31 -15.47 -27.81 -18.80
C SER A 31 -16.69 -26.92 -19.15
N GLY A 32 -16.60 -25.77 -19.85
CA GLY A 32 -15.44 -25.19 -20.58
C GLY A 32 -15.71 -23.82 -21.28
N LYS A 33 -15.18 -23.63 -22.50
CA LYS A 33 -14.91 -22.37 -23.26
C LYS A 33 -16.13 -21.54 -23.78
N ALA A 34 -15.83 -20.30 -24.24
CA ALA A 34 -16.60 -19.38 -25.12
C ALA A 34 -15.61 -18.27 -25.64
N ILE A 35 -15.81 -17.41 -26.65
CA ILE A 35 -16.69 -17.28 -27.85
C ILE A 35 -15.96 -16.32 -28.86
N VAL A 36 -15.69 -16.66 -30.13
CA VAL A 36 -16.47 -16.53 -31.40
C VAL A 36 -16.63 -15.11 -32.01
N ALA A 37 -16.21 -15.01 -33.28
CA ALA A 37 -16.60 -14.09 -34.37
C ALA A 37 -16.01 -14.68 -35.69
N SER A 38 -16.45 -14.44 -36.94
CA SER A 38 -17.71 -13.93 -37.56
C SER A 38 -17.71 -14.40 -39.05
N ALA A 39 -18.80 -14.21 -39.83
CA ALA A 39 -18.94 -14.83 -41.17
C ALA A 39 -19.60 -13.96 -42.27
N VAL A 40 -19.31 -14.27 -43.55
CA VAL A 40 -20.01 -13.81 -44.77
C VAL A 40 -19.98 -14.94 -45.82
N ILE A 41 -21.06 -15.13 -46.59
CA ILE A 41 -21.13 -16.08 -47.74
C ILE A 41 -21.91 -15.41 -48.90
N VAL A 42 -21.44 -15.62 -50.14
CA VAL A 42 -22.19 -15.45 -51.39
C VAL A 42 -21.92 -16.67 -52.28
N ALA A 43 -22.89 -17.11 -53.09
CA ALA A 43 -22.91 -18.44 -53.70
C ALA A 43 -22.67 -18.48 -55.21
N SER A 44 -22.14 -19.60 -55.71
CA SER A 44 -22.34 -20.07 -57.08
C SER A 44 -22.19 -21.61 -57.21
N THR A 45 -22.78 -22.14 -58.27
CA THR A 45 -23.03 -23.57 -58.53
C THR A 45 -21.85 -24.36 -59.12
N MET A 46 -21.83 -25.69 -58.91
CA MET A 46 -21.56 -26.78 -59.90
C MET A 46 -20.58 -27.89 -59.44
N SER A 47 -21.03 -29.13 -59.63
CA SER A 47 -20.27 -30.29 -60.14
C SER A 47 -18.92 -30.71 -59.49
N GLY A 48 -19.01 -31.53 -58.44
CA GLY A 48 -18.27 -32.81 -58.39
C GLY A 48 -16.76 -32.78 -58.08
N VAL A 49 -16.43 -32.85 -56.79
CA VAL A 49 -15.18 -33.46 -56.30
C VAL A 49 -15.51 -34.39 -55.14
N THR A 50 -14.85 -35.55 -55.07
CA THR A 50 -14.99 -36.52 -53.98
C THR A 50 -14.29 -35.98 -52.73
N PHE A 51 -15.04 -35.73 -51.64
CA PHE A 51 -14.43 -35.37 -50.36
C PHE A 51 -13.89 -36.60 -49.65
N ALA A 52 -12.57 -36.60 -49.39
CA ALA A 52 -11.91 -37.56 -48.52
C ALA A 52 -12.23 -37.27 -47.05
N ALA A 53 -11.94 -38.25 -46.18
CA ALA A 53 -12.06 -38.08 -44.72
C ALA A 53 -10.72 -37.55 -44.15
N ASP A 54 -10.59 -36.23 -44.06
CA ASP A 54 -9.40 -35.57 -43.52
C ASP A 54 -9.26 -35.78 -42.00
N ASN A 55 -8.59 -36.88 -41.63
CA ASN A 55 -8.19 -37.15 -40.26
C ASN A 55 -6.97 -36.30 -39.89
N TYR A 56 -7.18 -35.08 -39.37
CA TYR A 56 -6.12 -34.18 -38.84
C TYR A 56 -5.49 -34.67 -37.53
N VAL A 57 -5.11 -35.95 -37.44
CA VAL A 57 -4.46 -36.59 -36.28
C VAL A 57 -3.36 -37.53 -36.80
N SER A 58 -2.11 -37.13 -36.62
CA SER A 58 -0.92 -37.94 -36.93
C SER A 58 -0.09 -38.19 -35.67
N VAL A 59 0.42 -39.41 -35.54
CA VAL A 59 1.23 -39.90 -34.41
C VAL A 59 2.23 -40.91 -34.98
N ASN A 60 3.49 -40.80 -34.59
CA ASN A 60 4.58 -41.65 -35.06
C ASN A 60 5.19 -42.43 -33.88
N ASP A 61 5.23 -43.75 -33.98
CA ASP A 61 5.58 -44.67 -32.88
C ASP A 61 6.93 -45.40 -33.07
N GLY A 62 7.70 -45.01 -34.10
CA GLY A 62 8.98 -45.64 -34.43
C GLY A 62 8.88 -47.04 -35.05
N GLY A 63 7.65 -47.54 -35.30
CA GLY A 63 7.40 -48.87 -35.85
C GLY A 63 7.42 -48.93 -37.38
N VAL A 64 7.39 -50.16 -37.92
CA VAL A 64 7.10 -50.39 -39.35
C VAL A 64 5.60 -50.14 -39.56
N GLN A 65 5.28 -49.25 -40.51
CA GLN A 65 3.93 -48.69 -40.73
C GLN A 65 2.77 -49.69 -40.65
N SER A 66 1.76 -49.34 -39.85
CA SER A 66 0.42 -49.92 -39.93
C SER A 66 -0.68 -48.86 -39.73
N GLY A 67 -0.90 -48.05 -40.77
CA GLY A 67 -2.19 -47.43 -41.06
C GLY A 67 -2.70 -46.28 -40.16
N ASN A 68 -2.24 -45.06 -40.43
CA ASN A 68 -3.19 -43.98 -40.74
C ASN A 68 -2.64 -43.16 -41.92
N TYR A 69 -3.52 -42.51 -42.68
CA TYR A 69 -3.15 -41.89 -43.95
C TYR A 69 -2.50 -40.51 -43.78
N ASN A 70 -1.86 -40.03 -44.86
CA ASN A 70 -1.15 -38.75 -45.01
C ASN A 70 0.22 -38.70 -44.31
N ASN A 71 0.28 -38.70 -42.97
CA ASN A 71 1.52 -38.73 -42.15
C ASN A 71 2.70 -37.86 -42.65
N ASP A 72 2.43 -36.60 -42.95
CA ASP A 72 3.42 -35.57 -43.26
C ASP A 72 3.78 -34.72 -42.02
N GLY A 73 2.79 -34.42 -41.16
CA GLY A 73 2.99 -33.66 -39.92
C GLY A 73 3.91 -34.35 -38.89
N ALA A 74 3.60 -35.59 -38.48
CA ALA A 74 4.36 -36.35 -37.48
C ALA A 74 5.63 -37.02 -38.09
N GLY A 75 6.59 -36.20 -38.53
CA GLY A 75 7.71 -36.63 -39.38
C GLY A 75 8.76 -37.55 -38.74
N VAL A 76 8.78 -37.72 -37.41
CA VAL A 76 9.86 -38.43 -36.68
C VAL A 76 9.36 -39.17 -35.43
N ASP A 77 10.19 -40.05 -34.88
CA ASP A 77 9.87 -40.92 -33.73
C ASP A 77 9.26 -40.18 -32.52
N GLY A 78 8.22 -40.77 -31.94
CA GLY A 78 7.46 -40.27 -30.79
C GLY A 78 6.67 -38.96 -31.02
N SER A 79 6.62 -38.43 -32.24
CA SER A 79 5.96 -37.15 -32.53
C SER A 79 4.43 -37.25 -32.64
N VAL A 80 3.75 -36.14 -32.34
CA VAL A 80 2.30 -35.96 -32.42
C VAL A 80 2.00 -34.64 -33.13
N ALA A 81 1.20 -34.66 -34.19
CA ALA A 81 0.71 -33.45 -34.85
C ALA A 81 -0.80 -33.53 -35.12
N ILE A 82 -1.56 -32.57 -34.57
CA ILE A 82 -3.03 -32.54 -34.54
C ILE A 82 -3.55 -31.17 -34.99
N GLY A 83 -3.96 -31.09 -36.25
CA GLY A 83 -4.59 -29.92 -36.86
C GLY A 83 -4.32 -29.84 -38.37
N PRO A 84 -5.05 -29.00 -39.12
CA PRO A 84 -4.67 -28.69 -40.50
C PRO A 84 -3.32 -27.97 -40.51
N ASP A 85 -2.42 -28.38 -41.39
CA ASP A 85 -1.07 -27.81 -41.55
C ASP A 85 -0.17 -27.89 -40.29
N SER A 86 -0.48 -28.76 -39.32
CA SER A 86 0.35 -28.94 -38.12
C SER A 86 1.56 -29.84 -38.39
N SER A 87 2.76 -29.40 -37.99
CA SER A 87 4.04 -30.09 -38.15
C SER A 87 4.66 -30.45 -36.81
N SER A 88 5.29 -31.62 -36.72
CA SER A 88 6.17 -32.02 -35.61
C SER A 88 7.38 -32.79 -36.14
N SER A 89 8.28 -32.07 -36.80
CA SER A 89 9.57 -32.59 -37.28
C SER A 89 10.61 -32.83 -36.17
N GLY A 90 10.33 -32.42 -34.93
CA GLY A 90 11.10 -32.75 -33.73
C GLY A 90 10.66 -34.05 -33.05
N ALA A 91 11.63 -34.92 -32.70
CA ALA A 91 11.35 -36.22 -32.07
C ALA A 91 10.78 -36.04 -30.64
N SER A 92 9.80 -36.87 -30.27
CA SER A 92 8.96 -36.67 -29.08
C SER A 92 8.24 -35.30 -29.00
N GLY A 93 8.07 -34.61 -30.13
CA GLY A 93 7.38 -33.31 -30.21
C GLY A 93 5.84 -33.42 -30.21
N VAL A 94 5.15 -32.36 -29.78
CA VAL A 94 3.69 -32.30 -29.70
C VAL A 94 3.15 -30.99 -30.27
N ALA A 95 2.60 -31.02 -31.49
CA ALA A 95 1.93 -29.91 -32.16
C ALA A 95 0.40 -30.08 -32.14
N ILE A 96 -0.34 -29.09 -31.63
CA ILE A 96 -1.82 -29.14 -31.54
C ILE A 96 -2.42 -27.77 -31.87
N GLY A 97 -2.94 -27.61 -33.09
CA GLY A 97 -3.53 -26.38 -33.62
C GLY A 97 -3.42 -26.32 -35.15
N ASN A 98 -4.15 -25.40 -35.80
CA ASN A 98 -3.88 -25.14 -37.22
C ASN A 98 -2.54 -24.39 -37.35
N ASN A 99 -1.71 -24.84 -38.31
CA ASN A 99 -0.36 -24.29 -38.55
C ASN A 99 0.53 -24.26 -37.29
N ALA A 100 0.36 -25.22 -36.37
CA ALA A 100 1.22 -25.38 -35.20
C ALA A 100 2.46 -26.21 -35.58
N ASP A 101 3.66 -25.75 -35.23
CA ASP A 101 4.93 -26.39 -35.63
C ASP A 101 5.84 -26.72 -34.43
N VAL A 102 6.38 -27.94 -34.43
CA VAL A 102 7.42 -28.40 -33.50
C VAL A 102 8.63 -28.90 -34.28
N HIS A 103 9.66 -28.07 -34.36
CA HIS A 103 10.88 -28.33 -35.13
C HIS A 103 12.10 -28.63 -34.22
N GLY A 104 11.86 -29.16 -33.02
CA GLY A 104 12.91 -29.53 -32.06
C GLY A 104 12.50 -30.67 -31.11
N TYR A 105 13.49 -31.41 -30.62
CA TYR A 105 13.29 -32.54 -29.71
C TYR A 105 12.50 -32.14 -28.46
N GLN A 106 11.48 -32.91 -28.08
CA GLN A 106 10.64 -32.66 -26.90
C GLN A 106 9.94 -31.28 -26.85
N GLY A 107 9.76 -30.60 -27.99
CA GLY A 107 9.00 -29.34 -28.06
C GLY A 107 7.49 -29.55 -27.93
N VAL A 108 6.77 -28.57 -27.37
CA VAL A 108 5.30 -28.60 -27.22
C VAL A 108 4.70 -27.30 -27.74
N ALA A 109 4.00 -27.35 -28.87
CA ALA A 109 3.28 -26.21 -29.46
C ALA A 109 1.77 -26.46 -29.45
N ILE A 110 1.00 -25.65 -28.69
CA ILE A 110 -0.44 -25.82 -28.53
C ILE A 110 -1.16 -24.49 -28.74
N GLY A 111 -1.75 -24.32 -29.93
CA GLY A 111 -2.48 -23.14 -30.35
C GLY A 111 -2.39 -22.89 -31.86
N ASN A 112 -3.20 -21.95 -32.37
CA ASN A 112 -3.12 -21.52 -33.76
C ASN A 112 -1.77 -20.84 -34.01
N ASN A 113 -1.03 -21.20 -35.06
CA ASN A 113 0.32 -20.67 -35.35
C ASN A 113 1.33 -20.82 -34.18
N ALA A 114 1.12 -21.76 -33.24
CA ALA A 114 2.07 -21.95 -32.14
C ALA A 114 3.36 -22.62 -32.66
N GLN A 115 4.54 -22.15 -32.24
CA GLN A 115 5.83 -22.66 -32.71
C GLN A 115 6.75 -23.00 -31.54
N ALA A 116 7.33 -24.21 -31.53
CA ALA A 116 8.22 -24.67 -30.46
C ALA A 116 9.48 -25.40 -30.98
N GLY A 117 10.63 -25.08 -30.39
CA GLY A 117 11.91 -25.71 -30.65
C GLY A 117 12.32 -26.75 -29.59
N TYR A 118 13.62 -26.92 -29.40
CA TYR A 118 14.21 -27.97 -28.56
C TYR A 118 13.87 -27.79 -27.07
N GLN A 119 13.24 -28.79 -26.44
CA GLN A 119 12.83 -28.84 -25.03
C GLN A 119 11.99 -27.64 -24.57
N SER A 120 11.21 -27.06 -25.49
CA SER A 120 10.50 -25.79 -25.31
C SER A 120 8.97 -25.96 -25.24
N MET A 121 8.26 -24.91 -24.83
CA MET A 121 6.80 -24.93 -24.71
C MET A 121 6.16 -23.62 -25.16
N ALA A 122 5.32 -23.66 -26.20
CA ALA A 122 4.47 -22.57 -26.66
C ALA A 122 2.98 -22.94 -26.48
N LEU A 123 2.25 -22.19 -25.64
CA LEU A 123 0.83 -22.46 -25.33
C LEU A 123 0.00 -21.17 -25.45
N GLY A 124 -0.64 -21.00 -26.60
CA GLY A 124 -1.43 -19.83 -26.98
C GLY A 124 -1.52 -19.65 -28.50
N HIS A 125 -2.38 -18.75 -28.99
CA HIS A 125 -2.36 -18.39 -30.42
C HIS A 125 -1.14 -17.49 -30.71
N ASP A 126 -0.48 -17.70 -31.84
CA ASP A 126 0.75 -17.03 -32.24
C ASP A 126 1.83 -17.01 -31.13
N ALA A 127 1.87 -18.08 -30.31
CA ALA A 127 2.86 -18.25 -29.25
C ALA A 127 4.15 -18.86 -29.82
N ILE A 128 5.32 -18.29 -29.49
CA ILE A 128 6.60 -18.63 -30.12
C ILE A 128 7.62 -18.98 -29.03
N ALA A 129 8.14 -20.19 -29.05
CA ALA A 129 9.18 -20.70 -28.15
C ALA A 129 10.22 -21.52 -28.95
N THR A 130 10.79 -20.94 -30.01
CA THR A 130 11.51 -21.70 -31.05
C THR A 130 12.95 -22.08 -30.69
N ALA A 131 13.43 -21.67 -29.52
CA ALA A 131 14.80 -21.88 -29.06
C ALA A 131 14.89 -22.82 -27.84
N PHE A 132 16.11 -23.27 -27.53
CA PHE A 132 16.38 -24.25 -26.46
C PHE A 132 15.73 -23.85 -25.12
N ASN A 133 15.00 -24.80 -24.50
CA ASN A 133 14.46 -24.72 -23.15
C ASN A 133 13.62 -23.45 -22.86
N SER A 134 13.02 -22.85 -23.89
CA SER A 134 12.22 -21.62 -23.79
C SER A 134 10.74 -21.91 -23.52
N MET A 135 10.04 -21.00 -22.82
CA MET A 135 8.64 -21.17 -22.41
C MET A 135 7.81 -19.91 -22.69
N ALA A 136 6.79 -20.04 -23.54
CA ALA A 136 5.85 -18.97 -23.92
C ALA A 136 4.40 -19.39 -23.61
N LEU A 137 3.76 -18.72 -22.66
CA LEU A 137 2.41 -19.02 -22.17
C LEU A 137 1.48 -17.81 -22.29
N GLY A 138 0.73 -17.74 -23.39
CA GLY A 138 -0.20 -16.65 -23.68
C GLY A 138 -0.46 -16.47 -25.18
N GLY A 139 -1.51 -15.73 -25.53
CA GLY A 139 -1.67 -15.25 -26.91
C GLY A 139 -0.54 -14.26 -27.25
N ASN A 140 0.13 -14.43 -28.39
CA ASN A 140 1.26 -13.59 -28.80
C ASN A 140 2.41 -13.50 -27.77
N SER A 141 2.59 -14.52 -26.92
CA SER A 141 3.77 -14.60 -26.03
C SER A 141 4.97 -15.16 -26.80
N ILE A 142 6.14 -14.54 -26.65
CA ILE A 142 7.36 -14.89 -27.37
C ILE A 142 8.50 -15.14 -26.37
N ALA A 143 9.14 -16.30 -26.48
CA ALA A 143 10.28 -16.70 -25.66
C ALA A 143 11.42 -17.23 -26.55
N TYR A 144 12.64 -16.78 -26.25
CA TYR A 144 13.87 -17.20 -26.92
C TYR A 144 14.95 -17.57 -25.89
N THR A 145 15.79 -18.56 -26.25
CA THR A 145 17.03 -19.00 -25.57
C THR A 145 16.93 -19.02 -24.05
N ASP A 146 16.39 -20.10 -23.48
CA ASP A 146 16.08 -20.29 -22.05
C ASP A 146 15.13 -19.23 -21.42
N GLY A 147 14.55 -18.33 -22.22
CA GLY A 147 13.62 -17.30 -21.77
C GLY A 147 12.24 -17.85 -21.36
N THR A 148 11.59 -17.19 -20.39
CA THR A 148 10.27 -17.53 -19.88
C THR A 148 9.32 -16.32 -19.99
N ALA A 149 8.27 -16.42 -20.81
CA ALA A 149 7.30 -15.36 -21.11
C ALA A 149 5.87 -15.81 -20.75
N LEU A 150 5.29 -15.24 -19.69
CA LEU A 150 4.03 -15.68 -19.07
C LEU A 150 2.98 -14.56 -19.07
N GLY A 151 2.06 -14.60 -20.04
CA GLY A 151 0.98 -13.64 -20.24
C GLY A 151 0.78 -13.27 -21.71
N GLN A 152 -0.40 -12.76 -22.07
CA GLN A 152 -0.66 -12.29 -23.44
C GLN A 152 0.30 -11.14 -23.79
N GLY A 153 0.89 -11.18 -24.99
CA GLY A 153 1.79 -10.15 -25.52
C GLY A 153 3.14 -10.03 -24.80
N THR A 154 3.57 -11.04 -24.06
CA THR A 154 4.85 -11.04 -23.33
C THR A 154 6.05 -11.36 -24.22
N TYR A 155 7.23 -10.84 -23.87
CA TYR A 155 8.48 -11.15 -24.56
C TYR A 155 9.62 -11.45 -23.57
N ALA A 156 10.35 -12.55 -23.77
CA ALA A 156 11.56 -12.91 -23.04
C ALA A 156 12.67 -13.43 -23.98
N ASN A 157 13.93 -13.06 -23.77
CA ASN A 157 15.08 -13.63 -24.50
C ASN A 157 16.31 -13.87 -23.59
N LYS A 158 17.11 -14.90 -23.87
CA LYS A 158 18.43 -15.17 -23.28
C LYS A 158 18.36 -15.20 -21.75
N LEU A 159 17.82 -16.28 -21.19
CA LEU A 159 17.61 -16.51 -19.74
C LEU A 159 16.65 -15.51 -19.03
N ALA A 160 16.01 -14.59 -19.76
CA ALA A 160 15.13 -13.60 -19.18
C ALA A 160 13.76 -14.15 -18.73
N THR A 161 13.12 -13.48 -17.77
CA THR A 161 11.76 -13.80 -17.30
C THR A 161 10.82 -12.60 -17.44
N ALA A 162 9.73 -12.76 -18.20
CA ALA A 162 8.68 -11.78 -18.39
C ALA A 162 7.33 -12.32 -17.88
N MET A 163 6.67 -11.60 -16.98
CA MET A 163 5.40 -12.01 -16.37
C MET A 163 4.38 -10.87 -16.30
N GLY A 164 3.19 -11.09 -16.83
CA GLY A 164 2.07 -10.14 -16.86
C GLY A 164 1.82 -9.55 -18.25
N ASN A 165 0.58 -9.13 -18.52
CA ASN A 165 0.18 -8.72 -19.86
C ASN A 165 1.06 -7.56 -20.40
N GLY A 166 1.65 -7.78 -21.59
CA GLY A 166 2.53 -6.84 -22.25
C GLY A 166 3.88 -6.58 -21.54
N SER A 167 4.37 -7.46 -20.66
CA SER A 167 5.71 -7.30 -20.06
C SER A 167 6.82 -7.76 -21.02
N LEU A 168 7.90 -6.97 -21.11
CA LEU A 168 9.05 -7.19 -21.99
C LEU A 168 10.34 -7.35 -21.16
N ALA A 169 10.99 -8.51 -21.21
CA ALA A 169 12.32 -8.78 -20.65
C ALA A 169 13.29 -9.09 -21.80
N VAL A 170 14.05 -8.08 -22.24
CA VAL A 170 14.75 -8.07 -23.54
C VAL A 170 16.26 -8.35 -23.40
N GLY A 171 16.82 -8.15 -22.22
CA GLY A 171 18.25 -8.37 -21.95
C GLY A 171 18.57 -9.74 -21.38
N LEU A 172 19.82 -10.16 -21.54
CA LEU A 172 20.38 -11.36 -20.91
C LEU A 172 20.06 -11.36 -19.39
N GLU A 173 19.44 -12.42 -18.88
CA GLU A 173 19.04 -12.59 -17.48
C GLU A 173 18.17 -11.43 -16.92
N SER A 174 17.44 -10.71 -17.78
CA SER A 174 16.54 -9.63 -17.34
C SER A 174 15.21 -10.15 -16.78
N THR A 175 14.60 -9.41 -15.86
CA THR A 175 13.32 -9.76 -15.21
C THR A 175 12.32 -8.63 -15.32
N ALA A 176 11.15 -8.87 -15.94
CA ALA A 176 10.04 -7.92 -16.03
C ALA A 176 8.76 -8.52 -15.42
N TYR A 177 8.26 -7.96 -14.33
CA TYR A 177 7.08 -8.44 -13.61
C TYR A 177 6.03 -7.34 -13.44
N GLY A 178 4.89 -7.47 -14.13
CA GLY A 178 3.74 -6.58 -14.02
C GLY A 178 3.20 -6.11 -15.37
N TYR A 179 1.96 -5.59 -15.38
CA TYR A 179 1.32 -5.04 -16.57
C TYR A 179 2.19 -3.95 -17.22
N SER A 180 2.63 -4.19 -18.46
CA SER A 180 3.54 -3.34 -19.22
C SER A 180 4.87 -3.00 -18.51
N ALA A 181 5.43 -3.92 -17.73
CA ALA A 181 6.80 -3.78 -17.21
C ALA A 181 7.84 -3.98 -18.32
N LEU A 182 8.90 -3.17 -18.33
CA LEU A 182 10.01 -3.24 -19.31
C LEU A 182 11.35 -3.39 -18.59
N ALA A 183 12.07 -4.47 -18.86
CA ALA A 183 13.47 -4.69 -18.48
C ALA A 183 14.31 -4.89 -19.74
N GLY A 184 15.06 -3.87 -20.15
CA GLY A 184 15.76 -3.85 -21.44
C GLY A 184 15.58 -2.54 -22.21
N THR A 185 15.93 -2.52 -23.50
CA THR A 185 16.02 -1.26 -24.27
C THR A 185 14.67 -0.65 -24.64
N ASP A 186 14.55 0.67 -24.51
CA ASP A 186 13.38 1.48 -24.90
C ASP A 186 13.02 1.34 -26.40
N SER A 187 14.02 1.08 -27.25
CA SER A 187 13.87 1.00 -28.70
C SER A 187 13.56 -0.41 -29.22
N PHE A 188 13.00 -1.29 -28.39
CA PHE A 188 12.79 -2.69 -28.78
C PHE A 188 11.51 -2.91 -29.61
N SER A 189 11.68 -3.18 -30.90
CA SER A 189 10.67 -3.81 -31.73
C SER A 189 10.72 -5.33 -31.57
N GLN A 190 9.58 -5.97 -31.27
CA GLN A 190 9.50 -7.44 -31.23
C GLN A 190 9.87 -8.05 -32.61
N PRO A 191 10.72 -9.07 -32.68
CA PRO A 191 11.06 -9.76 -33.93
C PRO A 191 9.86 -10.45 -34.56
N SER A 192 9.85 -10.52 -35.90
CA SER A 192 9.09 -11.52 -36.64
C SER A 192 9.59 -12.94 -36.31
N ALA A 193 8.74 -13.95 -36.49
CA ALA A 193 9.05 -15.34 -36.17
C ALA A 193 10.32 -15.85 -36.89
N GLY A 194 11.08 -16.71 -36.20
CA GLY A 194 12.22 -17.46 -36.76
C GLY A 194 13.62 -16.85 -36.54
N THR A 195 13.74 -15.63 -36.02
CA THR A 195 15.05 -15.01 -35.71
C THR A 195 15.21 -14.71 -34.22
N ASP A 196 16.15 -15.36 -33.53
CA ASP A 196 16.67 -14.88 -32.24
C ASP A 196 17.39 -13.53 -32.50
N PRO A 197 16.95 -12.42 -31.88
CA PRO A 197 17.65 -11.15 -32.03
C PRO A 197 18.96 -11.20 -31.26
N ASP A 198 20.07 -11.34 -31.98
CA ASP A 198 21.40 -11.32 -31.36
C ASP A 198 21.77 -9.95 -30.75
N THR A 199 20.96 -8.92 -31.01
CA THR A 199 20.95 -7.64 -30.30
C THR A 199 20.58 -7.83 -28.82
N ILE A 200 21.59 -8.11 -27.99
CA ILE A 200 21.48 -8.21 -26.54
C ILE A 200 20.86 -6.92 -25.98
N GLY A 201 19.62 -7.00 -25.50
CA GLY A 201 19.02 -5.97 -24.67
C GLY A 201 19.82 -5.78 -23.38
N LYS A 202 19.62 -4.66 -22.68
CA LYS A 202 20.41 -4.33 -21.48
C LYS A 202 20.33 -5.44 -20.42
N ALA A 203 21.44 -6.14 -20.23
CA ALA A 203 21.54 -7.34 -19.40
C ALA A 203 21.30 -7.04 -17.91
N TYR A 204 20.84 -8.04 -17.16
CA TYR A 204 20.60 -8.00 -15.71
C TYR A 204 19.61 -6.93 -15.24
N ALA A 205 18.82 -6.34 -16.15
CA ALA A 205 17.81 -5.34 -15.81
C ALA A 205 16.61 -5.99 -15.08
N THR A 206 16.10 -5.34 -14.03
CA THR A 206 14.98 -5.85 -13.20
C THR A 206 13.88 -4.79 -13.05
N ALA A 207 12.71 -5.03 -13.62
CA ALA A 207 11.53 -4.16 -13.50
C ALA A 207 10.38 -4.90 -12.80
N MET A 208 9.95 -4.42 -11.63
CA MET A 208 8.87 -5.04 -10.83
C MET A 208 7.81 -4.02 -10.43
N GLY A 209 6.64 -4.09 -11.09
CA GLY A 209 5.51 -3.20 -10.91
C GLY A 209 4.82 -2.90 -12.23
N SER A 210 3.54 -2.50 -12.21
CA SER A 210 2.89 -2.06 -13.46
C SER A 210 3.59 -0.82 -14.01
N ARG A 211 3.98 -0.87 -15.29
CA ARG A 211 4.72 0.19 -15.99
C ARG A 211 6.06 0.53 -15.34
N ALA A 212 6.65 -0.40 -14.57
CA ALA A 212 8.03 -0.27 -14.11
C ALA A 212 8.99 -0.42 -15.31
N LYS A 213 10.05 0.39 -15.34
CA LYS A 213 10.98 0.51 -16.48
C LYS A 213 12.42 0.48 -15.99
N ALA A 214 13.15 -0.60 -16.30
CA ALA A 214 14.58 -0.74 -16.06
C ALA A 214 15.30 -0.82 -17.41
N SER A 215 15.76 0.32 -17.93
CA SER A 215 16.20 0.46 -19.32
C SER A 215 17.71 0.54 -19.55
N ALA A 216 18.50 0.30 -18.50
CA ALA A 216 19.95 0.22 -18.55
C ALA A 216 20.49 -1.10 -17.95
N GLN A 217 21.77 -1.39 -18.21
CA GLN A 217 22.41 -2.64 -17.79
C GLN A 217 22.49 -2.70 -16.25
N GLY A 218 22.15 -3.83 -15.65
CA GLY A 218 22.06 -3.98 -14.18
C GLY A 218 21.05 -3.07 -13.48
N SER A 219 20.25 -2.29 -14.21
CA SER A 219 19.32 -1.32 -13.61
C SER A 219 18.13 -2.02 -12.95
N THR A 220 17.63 -1.45 -11.86
CA THR A 220 16.55 -2.05 -11.06
C THR A 220 15.46 -1.00 -10.80
N ALA A 221 14.21 -1.30 -11.15
CA ALA A 221 13.05 -0.43 -10.96
C ALA A 221 11.92 -1.19 -10.25
N ILE A 222 11.68 -0.88 -8.97
CA ILE A 222 10.71 -1.59 -8.13
C ILE A 222 9.64 -0.62 -7.64
N GLY A 223 8.42 -0.78 -8.14
CA GLY A 223 7.26 0.08 -7.85
C GLY A 223 6.50 0.44 -9.13
N ALA A 224 5.19 0.72 -9.01
CA ALA A 224 4.38 1.10 -10.16
C ALA A 224 4.87 2.42 -10.78
N GLY A 225 5.13 2.43 -12.09
CA GLY A 225 5.70 3.58 -12.79
C GLY A 225 7.09 4.02 -12.32
N SER A 226 7.86 3.13 -11.66
CA SER A 226 9.27 3.42 -11.34
C SER A 226 10.16 3.30 -12.58
N VAL A 227 11.23 4.09 -12.64
CA VAL A 227 12.07 4.25 -13.84
C VAL A 227 13.55 4.26 -13.44
N ALA A 228 14.35 3.35 -14.00
CA ALA A 228 15.81 3.33 -13.87
C ALA A 228 16.45 3.34 -15.26
N GLU A 229 17.14 4.43 -15.60
CA GLU A 229 17.59 4.75 -16.97
C GLU A 229 19.12 4.73 -17.14
N VAL A 230 19.85 4.38 -16.08
CA VAL A 230 21.32 4.40 -16.02
C VAL A 230 21.89 3.09 -15.49
N GLU A 231 23.11 2.75 -15.93
CA GLU A 231 23.75 1.48 -15.61
C GLU A 231 23.93 1.30 -14.10
N SER A 232 23.47 0.15 -13.59
CA SER A 232 23.37 -0.20 -12.17
C SER A 232 22.57 0.77 -11.30
N GLY A 233 21.75 1.66 -11.90
CA GLY A 233 20.85 2.56 -11.17
C GLY A 233 19.63 1.85 -10.58
N VAL A 234 19.19 2.26 -9.40
CA VAL A 234 18.18 1.54 -8.61
C VAL A 234 17.03 2.47 -8.17
N ALA A 235 15.88 2.40 -8.83
CA ALA A 235 14.67 3.15 -8.47
C ALA A 235 13.77 2.33 -7.54
N LEU A 236 13.54 2.83 -6.32
CA LEU A 236 12.75 2.16 -5.27
C LEU A 236 11.52 2.99 -4.90
N GLY A 237 10.33 2.40 -5.04
CA GLY A 237 9.04 3.03 -4.79
C GLY A 237 8.33 3.48 -6.07
N SER A 238 7.00 3.64 -5.98
CA SER A 238 6.16 4.06 -7.11
C SER A 238 6.60 5.44 -7.63
N SER A 239 6.70 5.62 -8.95
CA SER A 239 7.14 6.88 -9.58
C SER A 239 8.52 7.42 -9.11
N SER A 240 9.37 6.55 -8.56
CA SER A 240 10.79 6.86 -8.33
C SER A 240 11.56 6.82 -9.65
N VAL A 241 12.52 7.74 -9.82
CA VAL A 241 13.33 7.87 -11.03
C VAL A 241 14.82 7.84 -10.63
N ALA A 242 15.55 6.85 -11.15
CA ALA A 242 16.99 6.71 -11.05
C ALA A 242 17.64 6.97 -12.41
N ASN A 243 17.99 8.23 -12.66
CA ASN A 243 18.62 8.70 -13.91
C ASN A 243 20.00 9.36 -13.68
N THR A 244 20.55 9.28 -12.46
CA THR A 244 21.89 9.76 -12.11
C THR A 244 22.93 8.66 -12.32
N ALA A 245 23.73 8.78 -13.38
CA ALA A 245 24.71 7.77 -13.80
C ALA A 245 25.88 7.59 -12.82
N ALA A 246 26.63 6.49 -13.00
CA ALA A 246 27.95 6.32 -12.40
C ALA A 246 28.88 7.50 -12.77
N GLY A 247 29.77 7.87 -11.85
CA GLY A 247 30.72 8.97 -12.05
C GLY A 247 30.11 10.38 -11.94
N VAL A 248 28.82 10.55 -11.64
CA VAL A 248 28.29 11.88 -11.27
C VAL A 248 28.89 12.30 -9.92
N ALA A 249 29.52 13.48 -9.89
CA ALA A 249 30.12 14.02 -8.66
C ALA A 249 29.04 14.42 -7.64
N GLY A 250 29.31 14.15 -6.36
CA GLY A 250 28.44 14.58 -5.25
C GLY A 250 28.48 16.09 -5.03
N TYR A 251 27.54 16.61 -4.24
CA TYR A 251 27.56 18.01 -3.82
C TYR A 251 28.74 18.25 -2.87
N ILE A 252 29.74 18.99 -3.34
CA ILE A 252 30.82 19.54 -2.51
C ILE A 252 30.32 20.89 -1.97
N PRO A 253 30.19 21.08 -0.64
CA PRO A 253 29.79 22.36 -0.07
C PRO A 253 30.75 23.49 -0.45
N THR A 254 30.22 24.70 -0.66
CA THR A 254 30.94 25.90 -1.13
C THR A 254 31.96 26.49 -0.13
N GLY A 255 32.33 25.73 0.90
CA GLY A 255 33.42 26.03 1.85
C GLY A 255 34.26 24.80 2.23
N ALA A 256 34.12 23.67 1.52
CA ALA A 256 34.91 22.47 1.78
C ALA A 256 36.38 22.66 1.37
N ASN A 257 37.32 22.26 2.23
CA ASN A 257 38.76 22.33 1.95
C ASN A 257 39.22 21.21 1.00
N GLN A 258 40.50 21.24 0.59
CA GLN A 258 41.08 20.26 -0.33
C GLN A 258 40.94 18.80 0.17
N ALA A 259 41.13 18.55 1.47
CA ALA A 259 41.03 17.20 2.04
C ALA A 259 39.57 16.71 2.10
N GLN A 260 38.65 17.58 2.52
CA GLN A 260 37.20 17.30 2.51
C GLN A 260 36.69 17.05 1.09
N SER A 261 37.15 17.85 0.12
CA SER A 261 36.81 17.69 -1.30
C SER A 261 37.36 16.37 -1.86
N SER A 262 38.58 15.98 -1.49
CA SER A 262 39.15 14.68 -1.86
C SER A 262 38.41 13.50 -1.22
N ALA A 263 37.94 13.63 0.03
CA ALA A 263 37.12 12.60 0.68
C ALA A 263 35.74 12.45 0.00
N ILE A 264 35.05 13.57 -0.27
CA ILE A 264 33.77 13.55 -0.99
C ILE A 264 33.96 12.97 -2.40
N ASN A 265 35.03 13.31 -3.11
CA ASN A 265 35.34 12.69 -4.41
C ASN A 265 35.75 11.21 -4.31
N ALA A 266 36.33 10.75 -3.19
CA ALA A 266 36.57 9.32 -2.96
C ALA A 266 35.26 8.52 -2.75
N THR A 267 34.17 9.18 -2.35
CA THR A 267 32.80 8.61 -2.32
C THR A 267 32.03 8.70 -3.65
N GLN A 268 32.66 9.19 -4.73
CA GLN A 268 32.03 9.29 -6.05
C GLN A 268 31.58 7.90 -6.54
N SER A 269 30.27 7.74 -6.75
CA SER A 269 29.69 6.42 -7.05
C SER A 269 30.22 5.84 -8.36
N THR A 270 30.75 4.63 -8.30
CA THR A 270 31.18 3.82 -9.46
C THR A 270 30.01 3.13 -10.17
N LEU A 271 28.80 3.22 -9.61
CA LEU A 271 27.55 2.65 -10.12
C LEU A 271 26.46 3.74 -10.22
N GLY A 272 25.38 3.49 -10.97
CA GLY A 272 24.22 4.38 -10.99
C GLY A 272 23.58 4.57 -9.62
N ALA A 273 22.96 5.73 -9.39
CA ALA A 273 22.45 6.08 -8.07
C ALA A 273 21.24 5.24 -7.64
N VAL A 274 21.11 5.04 -6.33
CA VAL A 274 19.88 4.54 -5.69
C VAL A 274 18.94 5.72 -5.46
N SER A 275 17.75 5.69 -6.05
CA SER A 275 16.74 6.75 -5.94
C SER A 275 15.46 6.24 -5.29
N VAL A 276 15.09 6.84 -4.16
CA VAL A 276 13.85 6.55 -3.42
C VAL A 276 12.70 7.50 -3.78
N GLY A 277 12.83 8.29 -4.85
CA GLY A 277 11.85 9.31 -5.24
C GLY A 277 12.09 9.88 -6.63
N SER A 278 11.51 11.04 -6.92
CA SER A 278 11.75 11.79 -8.16
C SER A 278 11.67 13.30 -7.90
N ALA A 279 11.93 14.13 -8.91
CA ALA A 279 11.87 15.59 -8.76
C ALA A 279 10.48 16.03 -8.25
N GLY A 280 10.45 16.77 -7.14
CA GLY A 280 9.21 17.15 -6.42
C GLY A 280 8.56 16.05 -5.58
N ASN A 281 8.96 14.78 -5.72
CA ASN A 281 8.40 13.61 -5.03
C ASN A 281 9.48 12.90 -4.19
N THR A 282 9.97 13.57 -3.16
CA THR A 282 10.96 13.02 -2.21
C THR A 282 10.32 12.06 -1.21
N ARG A 283 11.12 11.20 -0.57
CA ARG A 283 10.70 10.30 0.51
C ARG A 283 11.64 10.38 1.70
N GLN A 284 11.09 10.14 2.89
CA GLN A 284 11.88 9.95 4.11
C GLN A 284 12.42 8.52 4.15
N ILE A 285 13.69 8.36 4.56
CA ILE A 285 14.30 7.07 4.86
C ILE A 285 14.41 6.96 6.38
N THR A 286 13.61 6.08 6.98
CA THR A 286 13.50 5.91 8.44
C THR A 286 14.30 4.69 8.93
N ASN A 287 14.60 4.65 10.24
CA ASN A 287 15.35 3.55 10.90
C ASN A 287 16.81 3.40 10.43
N VAL A 288 17.43 4.48 9.96
CA VAL A 288 18.85 4.53 9.57
C VAL A 288 19.71 4.66 10.84
N ALA A 289 20.58 3.67 11.07
CA ALA A 289 21.59 3.71 12.13
C ALA A 289 22.62 4.83 11.88
N ALA A 290 23.47 5.13 12.86
CA ALA A 290 24.55 6.10 12.64
C ALA A 290 25.59 5.50 11.66
N GLY A 291 25.89 6.23 10.59
CA GLY A 291 26.92 5.87 9.62
C GLY A 291 28.32 5.79 10.24
N THR A 292 29.14 4.89 9.72
CA THR A 292 30.47 4.51 10.22
C THR A 292 31.60 4.76 9.22
N ALA A 293 31.28 4.81 7.92
CA ALA A 293 32.18 5.17 6.84
C ALA A 293 31.62 6.35 6.03
N ASP A 294 32.47 7.04 5.25
CA ASP A 294 32.12 8.23 4.49
C ASP A 294 30.98 8.02 3.45
N THR A 295 30.73 6.75 3.06
CA THR A 295 29.66 6.35 2.14
C THR A 295 28.32 6.08 2.80
N ASP A 296 28.24 6.07 4.14
CA ASP A 296 27.02 5.72 4.86
C ASP A 296 26.02 6.88 4.93
N VAL A 297 24.72 6.57 4.97
CA VAL A 297 23.66 7.59 5.06
C VAL A 297 23.67 8.22 6.46
N VAL A 298 24.16 9.47 6.53
CA VAL A 298 24.17 10.30 7.74
C VAL A 298 22.74 10.48 8.27
N ASN A 299 22.49 10.02 9.50
CA ASN A 299 21.18 10.19 10.13
C ASN A 299 21.05 11.55 10.87
N LEU A 300 19.82 11.91 11.27
CA LEU A 300 19.56 13.21 11.91
C LEU A 300 20.32 13.41 13.24
N ALA A 301 20.67 12.33 13.97
CA ALA A 301 21.45 12.45 15.19
C ALA A 301 22.91 12.82 14.89
N GLN A 302 23.50 12.26 13.83
CA GLN A 302 24.83 12.64 13.36
C GLN A 302 24.87 14.07 12.81
N LEU A 303 23.87 14.47 12.00
CA LEU A 303 23.79 15.84 11.51
C LEU A 303 23.68 16.86 12.66
N LYS A 304 22.92 16.53 13.71
CA LYS A 304 22.83 17.35 14.93
C LYS A 304 24.10 17.33 15.80
N ALA A 305 25.01 16.39 15.60
CA ALA A 305 26.33 16.40 16.25
C ALA A 305 27.34 17.31 15.53
N VAL A 306 27.01 17.83 14.34
CA VAL A 306 27.82 18.78 13.57
C VAL A 306 27.27 20.20 13.77
N GLU A 307 27.32 20.69 15.01
CA GLU A 307 27.05 22.10 15.30
C GLU A 307 28.29 22.97 15.02
N THR A 308 28.09 24.07 14.31
CA THR A 308 29.16 24.97 13.89
C THR A 308 29.65 25.85 15.04
N HIS A 309 30.94 26.18 15.04
CA HIS A 309 31.58 27.08 16.02
C HIS A 309 30.77 28.36 16.27
N TYR A 310 30.48 28.63 17.55
CA TYR A 310 29.54 29.64 18.03
C TYR A 310 29.85 31.09 17.65
N VAL A 311 31.06 31.40 17.14
CA VAL A 311 31.42 32.75 16.68
C VAL A 311 32.25 32.66 15.40
N SER A 312 31.85 33.43 14.38
CA SER A 312 32.57 33.53 13.10
C SER A 312 33.54 34.71 13.10
N ILE A 313 34.76 34.49 12.59
CA ILE A 313 35.83 35.49 12.50
C ILE A 313 36.22 35.66 11.03
N ASN A 314 36.23 36.90 10.53
CA ASN A 314 36.75 37.22 9.19
C ASN A 314 38.23 37.64 9.31
N ASP A 315 39.14 36.78 8.85
CA ASP A 315 40.60 36.97 8.92
C ASP A 315 41.24 37.40 7.59
N GLY A 316 40.44 37.81 6.60
CA GLY A 316 40.91 38.10 5.25
C GLY A 316 41.15 36.86 4.39
N GLY A 317 40.74 35.67 4.86
CA GLY A 317 40.84 34.40 4.12
C GLY A 317 42.18 33.69 4.28
N THR A 318 42.99 34.08 5.28
CA THR A 318 44.26 33.42 5.61
C THR A 318 44.25 33.03 7.09
N GLN A 319 44.03 31.73 7.34
CA GLN A 319 43.85 31.17 8.69
C GLN A 319 44.89 31.69 9.67
N SER A 320 44.43 32.58 10.54
CA SER A 320 45.25 33.31 11.51
C SER A 320 44.98 32.81 12.94
N GLY A 321 45.75 33.32 13.92
CA GLY A 321 45.66 32.84 15.31
C GLY A 321 44.25 32.92 15.90
N ASN A 322 43.90 31.93 16.73
CA ASN A 322 42.55 31.71 17.30
C ASN A 322 41.45 31.28 16.31
N TYR A 323 41.78 30.84 15.09
CA TYR A 323 40.79 30.23 14.18
C TYR A 323 40.11 28.98 14.77
N ASN A 324 40.85 28.16 15.53
CA ASN A 324 40.34 26.93 16.15
C ASN A 324 39.69 27.16 17.55
N ASN A 325 39.35 28.41 17.91
CA ASN A 325 39.02 28.82 19.28
C ASN A 325 40.12 28.49 20.32
N ASP A 326 41.37 28.24 19.87
CA ASP A 326 42.48 27.84 20.74
C ASP A 326 43.04 28.98 21.58
N GLY A 327 42.72 30.24 21.26
CA GLY A 327 43.17 31.44 21.97
C GLY A 327 42.60 31.59 23.39
N ALA A 328 41.54 30.85 23.73
CA ALA A 328 40.99 30.71 25.07
C ALA A 328 41.79 29.66 25.86
N LYS A 329 42.94 30.05 26.41
CA LYS A 329 43.93 29.14 27.04
C LYS A 329 43.84 29.08 28.57
N GLY A 330 43.10 29.99 29.21
CA GLY A 330 42.77 29.89 30.63
C GLY A 330 41.45 29.13 30.87
N THR A 331 41.27 28.58 32.07
CA THR A 331 39.97 28.00 32.45
C THR A 331 38.89 29.07 32.43
N ASN A 332 37.68 28.76 31.93
CA ASN A 332 36.57 29.72 31.75
C ASN A 332 36.88 30.94 30.85
N SER A 333 37.95 30.92 30.06
CA SER A 333 38.30 32.06 29.19
C SER A 333 37.50 32.08 27.87
N LEU A 334 37.38 33.27 27.27
CA LEU A 334 36.65 33.53 26.03
C LEU A 334 37.54 34.32 25.06
N ALA A 335 37.77 33.83 23.84
CA ALA A 335 38.63 34.49 22.85
C ALA A 335 37.93 34.55 21.48
N ILE A 336 37.68 35.76 20.97
CA ILE A 336 36.91 36.02 19.75
C ILE A 336 37.70 36.99 18.85
N GLY A 337 38.27 36.51 17.75
CA GLY A 337 38.85 37.36 16.72
C GLY A 337 40.29 37.03 16.35
N VAL A 338 40.79 37.69 15.30
CA VAL A 338 42.09 37.37 14.68
C VAL A 338 43.25 37.65 15.63
N GLY A 339 44.06 36.62 15.89
CA GLY A 339 45.26 36.71 16.73
C GLY A 339 44.97 36.95 18.22
N THR A 340 43.71 36.78 18.65
CA THR A 340 43.29 37.06 20.03
C THR A 340 43.81 36.04 21.02
N LYS A 341 44.04 36.50 22.26
CA LYS A 341 44.61 35.68 23.34
C LYS A 341 43.91 36.01 24.66
N ALA A 342 43.20 35.04 25.21
CA ALA A 342 42.72 35.04 26.58
C ALA A 342 43.50 33.95 27.35
N THR A 343 44.70 34.31 27.81
CA THR A 343 45.65 33.33 28.39
C THR A 343 45.57 33.19 29.91
N GLY A 344 44.83 34.07 30.58
CA GLY A 344 44.48 33.91 31.99
C GLY A 344 43.14 33.23 32.19
N ASN A 345 42.95 32.64 33.37
CA ASN A 345 41.65 32.07 33.74
C ASN A 345 40.60 33.18 33.86
N ASP A 346 39.38 32.92 33.43
CA ASP A 346 38.23 33.84 33.44
C ASP A 346 38.47 35.12 32.60
N ALA A 347 39.43 35.09 31.66
CA ALA A 347 39.79 36.22 30.80
C ALA A 347 38.96 36.28 29.50
N ILE A 348 38.75 37.49 28.96
CA ILE A 348 37.91 37.75 27.79
C ILE A 348 38.68 38.60 26.76
N ALA A 349 38.97 38.06 25.58
CA ALA A 349 39.61 38.79 24.47
C ALA A 349 38.68 38.84 23.25
N VAL A 350 38.40 40.02 22.71
CA VAL A 350 37.46 40.24 21.59
C VAL A 350 38.02 41.28 20.61
N GLY A 351 38.06 40.94 19.32
CA GLY A 351 38.51 41.84 18.25
C GLY A 351 40.00 41.72 17.92
N THR A 352 40.36 42.03 16.66
CA THR A 352 41.68 41.76 16.08
C THR A 352 42.86 42.29 16.90
N GLY A 353 43.81 41.40 17.22
CA GLY A 353 45.01 41.72 17.98
C GLY A 353 44.79 41.96 19.48
N SER A 354 43.56 41.83 19.99
CA SER A 354 43.27 42.02 21.41
C SER A 354 43.91 40.93 22.29
N GLN A 355 44.46 41.34 23.42
CA GLN A 355 45.24 40.47 24.30
C GLN A 355 44.86 40.70 25.76
N ALA A 356 44.21 39.70 26.36
CA ALA A 356 43.86 39.60 27.76
C ALA A 356 44.79 38.56 28.41
N LEU A 357 45.95 39.04 28.88
CA LEU A 357 47.11 38.16 29.12
C LEU A 357 47.11 37.46 30.50
N LYS A 358 46.23 37.87 31.42
CA LYS A 358 46.23 37.51 32.85
C LYS A 358 44.82 37.17 33.33
N SER A 359 44.71 36.62 34.54
CA SER A 359 43.42 36.17 35.08
C SER A 359 42.41 37.30 35.18
N GLY A 360 41.18 37.07 34.72
CA GLY A 360 40.11 38.07 34.70
C GLY A 360 40.32 39.25 33.74
N ALA A 361 41.41 39.30 32.96
CA ALA A 361 41.65 40.41 32.05
C ALA A 361 40.62 40.45 30.91
N VAL A 362 40.24 41.64 30.46
CA VAL A 362 39.22 41.91 29.44
C VAL A 362 39.78 42.87 28.39
N ALA A 363 39.94 42.43 27.15
CA ALA A 363 40.44 43.25 26.04
C ALA A 363 39.47 43.18 24.85
N ILE A 364 38.82 44.29 24.49
CA ILE A 364 37.73 44.34 23.50
C ILE A 364 37.98 45.47 22.49
N GLY A 365 38.66 45.17 21.38
CA GLY A 365 38.89 46.13 20.30
C GLY A 365 40.21 45.97 19.56
N LEU A 366 40.40 46.79 18.52
CA LEU A 366 41.56 46.69 17.63
C LEU A 366 42.86 47.00 18.37
N ASN A 367 43.70 45.98 18.52
CA ASN A 367 44.97 46.01 19.27
C ASN A 367 44.81 46.47 20.73
N ALA A 368 43.65 46.24 21.37
CA ALA A 368 43.44 46.51 22.78
C ALA A 368 44.28 45.57 23.66
N VAL A 369 45.05 46.10 24.61
CA VAL A 369 45.92 45.30 25.49
C VAL A 369 45.54 45.48 26.95
N ALA A 370 45.19 44.36 27.61
CA ALA A 370 44.95 44.23 29.04
C ALA A 370 45.97 43.27 29.66
N ASP A 371 46.96 43.82 30.36
CA ASP A 371 48.06 43.08 30.99
C ASP A 371 48.39 43.67 32.39
N HIS A 372 48.97 42.85 33.27
CA HIS A 372 49.46 43.26 34.61
C HIS A 372 50.48 42.29 35.22
N ASN A 373 51.28 42.78 36.19
CA ASN A 373 52.51 42.11 36.67
C ASN A 373 52.40 41.35 38.02
N VAL A 374 51.21 40.83 38.39
CA VAL A 374 50.97 40.24 39.73
C VAL A 374 50.58 38.76 39.64
N VAL A 375 51.02 37.95 40.61
CA VAL A 375 51.05 36.46 40.55
C VAL A 375 50.33 35.76 41.71
N ASN A 376 49.57 36.48 42.56
CA ASN A 376 48.85 35.89 43.70
C ASN A 376 47.36 36.32 43.74
N GLN A 377 46.52 35.44 44.31
CA GLN A 377 45.06 35.42 44.11
C GLN A 377 44.29 36.45 44.97
N TYR A 378 44.29 37.73 44.59
CA TYR A 378 43.24 38.67 44.98
C TYR A 378 42.77 39.49 43.77
N THR A 379 41.45 39.65 43.66
CA THR A 379 40.74 39.88 42.39
C THR A 379 40.59 41.36 42.01
N TYR A 380 41.32 41.79 40.98
CA TYR A 380 41.10 43.07 40.27
C TYR A 380 41.35 42.93 38.76
N ASN A 381 40.27 42.72 38.01
CA ASN A 381 40.27 42.49 36.57
C ASN A 381 40.68 43.76 35.80
N THR A 382 41.55 43.63 34.79
CA THR A 382 41.94 44.74 33.90
C THR A 382 41.03 44.80 32.67
N VAL A 383 40.71 46.00 32.19
CA VAL A 383 39.74 46.22 31.10
C VAL A 383 40.30 47.21 30.07
N ALA A 384 40.29 46.85 28.78
CA ALA A 384 40.73 47.69 27.67
C ALA A 384 39.76 47.57 26.48
N ILE A 385 38.93 48.59 26.20
CA ILE A 385 37.85 48.55 25.21
C ILE A 385 37.95 49.70 24.19
N GLY A 386 38.58 49.45 23.04
CA GLY A 386 38.75 50.48 22.01
C GLY A 386 39.85 50.21 20.99
N THR A 387 40.26 51.26 20.27
CA THR A 387 41.32 51.20 19.25
C THR A 387 42.63 51.71 19.83
N SER A 388 43.67 50.87 19.79
CA SER A 388 45.01 51.17 20.29
C SER A 388 45.07 51.60 21.77
N VAL A 389 44.08 51.21 22.56
CA VAL A 389 44.03 51.43 24.02
C VAL A 389 44.95 50.45 24.75
N ARG A 390 45.62 50.92 25.81
CA ARG A 390 46.60 50.14 26.57
C ARG A 390 46.51 50.38 28.07
N THR A 391 46.48 49.29 28.83
CA THR A 391 46.85 49.24 30.25
C THR A 391 48.03 48.31 30.49
N ASN A 392 48.88 48.67 31.47
CA ASN A 392 49.92 47.81 32.03
C ASN A 392 49.73 47.55 33.55
N GLY A 393 48.71 48.15 34.17
CA GLY A 393 48.44 48.11 35.62
C GLY A 393 47.23 47.25 35.98
N VAL A 394 47.22 46.70 37.21
CA VAL A 394 46.14 45.82 37.73
C VAL A 394 44.85 46.64 37.94
N GLY A 395 43.67 46.09 37.62
CA GLY A 395 42.38 46.75 37.91
C GLY A 395 42.01 47.97 37.05
N ASN A 396 42.75 48.27 35.98
CA ASN A 396 42.54 49.45 35.13
C ASN A 396 41.35 49.34 34.18
N VAL A 397 40.84 50.48 33.68
CA VAL A 397 39.77 50.55 32.66
C VAL A 397 40.07 51.60 31.57
N VAL A 398 40.49 51.18 30.37
CA VAL A 398 40.87 52.08 29.26
C VAL A 398 39.91 51.93 28.09
N MET A 399 39.31 53.01 27.58
CA MET A 399 38.37 52.94 26.46
C MET A 399 38.49 54.08 25.43
N GLY A 400 38.01 53.84 24.21
CA GLY A 400 37.97 54.84 23.14
C GLY A 400 39.14 54.74 22.16
N LEU A 401 39.86 55.85 21.94
CA LEU A 401 40.93 55.98 20.95
C LEU A 401 42.19 56.62 21.55
N ASN A 402 43.32 55.92 21.44
CA ASN A 402 44.66 56.39 21.86
C ASN A 402 44.72 56.95 23.31
N SER A 403 43.78 56.55 24.18
CA SER A 403 43.83 56.85 25.62
C SER A 403 44.64 55.76 26.34
N SER A 404 45.35 56.12 27.40
CA SER A 404 46.31 55.22 28.07
C SER A 404 46.35 55.38 29.59
N THR A 405 46.62 54.27 30.28
CA THR A 405 46.86 54.21 31.72
C THR A 405 48.18 53.51 32.02
N ALA A 406 49.01 54.07 32.90
CA ALA A 406 50.30 53.47 33.28
C ALA A 406 50.33 52.93 34.74
N GLY A 407 49.70 53.62 35.69
CA GLY A 407 49.53 53.14 37.07
C GLY A 407 48.42 52.08 37.22
N ASN A 408 48.27 51.49 38.41
CA ASN A 408 47.22 50.51 38.75
C ASN A 408 45.89 51.16 39.14
N ASN A 409 44.78 50.46 38.96
CA ASN A 409 43.38 50.89 39.18
C ASN A 409 42.99 52.18 38.42
N SER A 410 43.73 52.54 37.36
CA SER A 410 43.58 53.80 36.61
C SER A 410 42.62 53.67 35.42
N VAL A 411 42.02 54.78 34.96
CA VAL A 411 40.97 54.81 33.94
C VAL A 411 41.27 55.85 32.85
N ALA A 412 41.09 55.54 31.56
CA ALA A 412 41.20 56.57 30.52
C ALA A 412 40.21 56.34 29.36
N ILE A 413 39.20 57.21 29.22
CA ILE A 413 38.01 56.95 28.38
C ILE A 413 37.69 58.13 27.46
N GLY A 414 38.03 58.01 26.18
CA GLY A 414 37.71 59.02 25.15
C GLY A 414 38.80 59.14 24.10
N VAL A 415 39.16 60.37 23.73
CA VAL A 415 40.22 60.68 22.76
C VAL A 415 41.38 61.40 23.44
N GLY A 416 42.57 60.79 23.38
CA GLY A 416 43.82 61.43 23.80
C GLY A 416 43.93 61.74 25.30
N ASN A 417 43.18 61.03 26.16
CA ASN A 417 43.23 61.25 27.60
C ASN A 417 44.33 60.39 28.25
N ASN A 418 45.02 60.96 29.25
CA ASN A 418 46.19 60.33 29.85
C ASN A 418 46.10 60.29 31.39
N ALA A 419 46.23 59.08 31.94
CA ALA A 419 46.18 58.76 33.36
C ALA A 419 47.48 58.04 33.76
N THR A 420 48.49 58.82 34.16
CA THR A 420 49.89 58.36 34.26
C THR A 420 50.21 57.61 35.53
N ASN A 421 49.47 57.86 36.61
CA ASN A 421 49.76 57.37 37.95
C ASN A 421 48.62 56.50 38.52
N ASP A 422 48.86 55.78 39.60
CA ASP A 422 47.88 54.84 40.19
C ASP A 422 46.57 55.53 40.58
N VAL A 423 45.46 54.89 40.24
CA VAL A 423 44.05 55.29 40.43
C VAL A 423 43.66 56.60 39.71
N SER A 424 44.51 57.12 38.82
CA SER A 424 44.18 58.32 38.04
C SER A 424 43.21 58.03 36.89
N VAL A 425 42.39 59.03 36.55
CA VAL A 425 41.28 58.95 35.61
C VAL A 425 41.35 60.11 34.61
N ALA A 426 41.13 59.88 33.32
CA ALA A 426 41.03 60.97 32.34
C ALA A 426 40.02 60.66 31.22
N MET A 427 39.04 61.52 30.97
CA MET A 427 37.90 61.19 30.09
C MET A 427 37.39 62.35 29.22
N GLY A 428 36.86 62.06 28.03
CA GLY A 428 36.43 63.09 27.07
C GLY A 428 37.52 63.41 26.04
N LEU A 429 37.95 64.68 25.94
CA LEU A 429 38.94 65.15 24.96
C LEU A 429 40.14 65.83 25.62
N ASN A 430 41.34 65.26 25.44
CA ASN A 430 42.63 65.84 25.80
C ASN A 430 42.73 66.32 27.26
N ASN A 431 42.21 65.54 28.22
CA ASN A 431 42.34 65.82 29.65
C ASN A 431 43.53 65.05 30.23
N THR A 432 44.22 65.67 31.20
CA THR A 432 45.48 65.16 31.77
C THR A 432 45.36 65.06 33.30
N ALA A 433 45.68 63.87 33.81
CA ALA A 433 45.54 63.50 35.22
C ALA A 433 46.90 63.00 35.75
N ASP A 434 47.85 63.91 35.97
CA ASP A 434 49.29 63.56 36.07
C ASP A 434 49.79 63.22 37.49
N GLY A 435 48.88 62.76 38.35
CA GLY A 435 49.12 62.49 39.77
C GLY A 435 48.24 61.36 40.29
N ILE A 436 48.69 60.70 41.36
CA ILE A 436 48.06 59.51 41.94
C ILE A 436 46.61 59.85 42.36
N HIS A 437 45.59 59.10 41.91
CA HIS A 437 44.14 59.31 42.11
C HIS A 437 43.49 60.53 41.39
N ASN A 438 44.11 61.17 40.40
CA ASN A 438 43.48 62.30 39.66
C ASN A 438 42.23 61.89 38.83
N THR A 439 41.40 62.82 38.34
CA THR A 439 40.20 62.55 37.51
C THR A 439 39.81 63.73 36.60
N ALA A 440 40.43 63.86 35.42
CA ALA A 440 40.20 65.00 34.53
C ALA A 440 39.20 64.66 33.40
N ILE A 441 38.03 65.32 33.34
CA ILE A 441 36.92 64.96 32.43
C ILE A 441 36.39 66.18 31.65
N GLY A 442 36.07 65.99 30.36
CA GLY A 442 35.46 67.04 29.53
C GLY A 442 36.43 67.57 28.48
N ASN A 443 36.78 68.86 28.52
CA ASN A 443 37.69 69.48 27.56
C ASN A 443 38.71 70.43 28.23
N GLN A 444 40.00 70.12 28.08
CA GLN A 444 41.14 70.92 28.56
C GLN A 444 41.14 71.19 30.07
N ASN A 445 40.75 70.20 30.88
CA ASN A 445 40.94 70.27 32.33
C ASN A 445 42.32 69.70 32.68
N ASN A 446 43.09 70.46 33.49
CA ASN A 446 44.49 70.20 33.78
C ASN A 446 44.70 70.03 35.28
N ILE A 447 45.25 68.87 35.67
CA ILE A 447 45.37 68.46 37.07
C ILE A 447 46.79 67.96 37.34
N GLN A 448 47.52 68.71 38.17
CA GLN A 448 48.96 68.53 38.38
C GLN A 448 49.32 68.09 39.82
N GLY A 449 48.59 68.56 40.83
CA GLY A 449 48.60 67.93 42.16
C GLY A 449 47.88 66.58 42.14
N SER A 450 48.11 65.73 43.13
CA SER A 450 47.54 64.37 43.22
C SER A 450 46.11 64.31 43.81
N GLN A 451 45.41 63.21 43.56
CA GLN A 451 44.05 62.82 43.99
C GLN A 451 42.85 63.67 43.54
N ASN A 452 43.00 64.55 42.56
CA ASN A 452 42.06 65.63 42.25
C ASN A 452 41.16 65.37 41.02
N VAL A 453 39.87 65.72 41.05
CA VAL A 453 38.92 65.66 39.92
C VAL A 453 38.77 67.04 39.22
N ALA A 454 38.52 67.11 37.90
CA ALA A 454 38.12 68.36 37.23
C ALA A 454 37.18 68.11 36.05
N VAL A 455 35.99 68.74 35.99
CA VAL A 455 34.97 68.41 34.97
C VAL A 455 34.29 69.63 34.34
N GLY A 456 34.62 69.92 33.08
CA GLY A 456 34.01 71.01 32.33
C GLY A 456 34.95 71.60 31.31
N ASN A 457 35.17 72.91 31.38
CA ASN A 457 36.12 73.60 30.52
C ASN A 457 37.00 74.58 31.31
N GLY A 458 38.32 74.44 31.16
CA GLY A 458 39.30 75.37 31.69
C GLY A 458 39.44 75.39 33.21
N ASN A 459 39.02 74.33 33.91
CA ASN A 459 39.25 74.20 35.35
C ASN A 459 40.71 73.78 35.59
N ASN A 460 41.40 74.46 36.51
CA ASN A 460 42.83 74.33 36.77
C ASN A 460 43.07 74.05 38.26
N ILE A 461 43.77 72.94 38.56
CA ILE A 461 43.97 72.45 39.93
C ILE A 461 45.44 72.22 40.21
N GLN A 462 45.89 72.85 41.31
CA GLN A 462 47.30 72.89 41.72
C GLN A 462 47.51 72.49 43.19
N GLY A 463 46.45 72.42 44.01
CA GLY A 463 46.55 71.78 45.33
C GLY A 463 46.69 70.27 45.20
N ASP A 464 47.36 69.63 46.16
CA ASP A 464 47.32 68.18 46.30
C ASP A 464 46.10 67.73 47.13
N TYR A 465 45.70 66.47 46.92
CA TYR A 465 44.60 65.74 47.56
C TYR A 465 43.18 66.22 47.18
N ALA A 466 42.29 65.27 46.84
CA ALA A 466 40.83 65.30 46.56
C ALA A 466 40.12 66.59 46.05
N THR A 467 40.79 67.47 45.32
CA THR A 467 40.24 68.75 44.84
C THR A 467 39.48 68.54 43.54
N ASN A 468 38.19 68.87 43.48
CA ASN A 468 37.21 68.32 42.53
C ASN A 468 36.37 69.40 41.80
N VAL A 469 36.85 69.95 40.68
CA VAL A 469 36.42 71.26 40.16
C VAL A 469 35.66 71.19 38.84
N MET A 470 34.39 71.59 38.85
CA MET A 470 33.45 71.47 37.74
C MET A 470 32.77 72.81 37.37
N GLY A 471 32.33 72.93 36.11
CA GLY A 471 31.79 74.17 35.55
C GLY A 471 32.82 74.99 34.78
N GLN A 472 32.82 76.31 34.95
CA GLN A 472 33.68 77.25 34.21
C GLN A 472 34.53 78.11 35.15
N GLY A 473 35.85 78.09 34.95
CA GLY A 473 36.77 79.09 35.51
C GLY A 473 36.87 79.12 37.03
N ASN A 474 36.48 78.04 37.71
CA ASN A 474 36.64 77.92 39.16
C ASN A 474 38.12 77.66 39.47
N THR A 475 38.66 78.40 40.44
CA THR A 475 40.09 78.37 40.82
C THR A 475 40.20 77.85 42.23
N VAL A 476 40.97 76.78 42.44
CA VAL A 476 40.91 76.00 43.68
C VAL A 476 42.29 75.50 44.09
N SER A 477 42.66 75.81 45.34
CA SER A 477 43.98 75.56 45.91
C SER A 477 43.98 75.00 47.34
N GLY A 478 42.84 75.06 48.04
CA GLY A 478 42.66 74.34 49.30
C GLY A 478 42.55 72.83 49.04
N PRO A 479 43.31 71.97 49.73
CA PRO A 479 43.30 70.53 49.45
C PRO A 479 41.92 69.92 49.76
N TYR A 480 41.59 68.86 49.07
CA TYR A 480 40.36 68.05 49.15
C TYR A 480 39.04 68.75 48.69
N THR A 481 39.09 69.95 48.10
CA THR A 481 37.90 70.80 47.90
C THR A 481 37.18 70.62 46.54
N ASN A 482 35.86 70.47 46.53
CA ASN A 482 35.03 70.30 45.33
C ASN A 482 34.35 71.64 44.93
N VAL A 483 34.16 71.96 43.64
CA VAL A 483 33.54 73.24 43.22
C VAL A 483 32.67 73.09 41.96
N PHE A 484 31.50 73.74 41.88
CA PHE A 484 30.48 73.50 40.84
C PHE A 484 29.68 74.77 40.46
N GLY A 485 30.14 75.55 39.49
CA GLY A 485 29.37 76.71 39.01
C GLY A 485 30.25 77.76 38.34
N SER A 486 30.06 79.01 38.75
CA SER A 486 30.90 80.14 38.33
C SER A 486 31.38 80.95 39.53
N SER A 487 32.66 81.33 39.51
CA SER A 487 33.28 82.27 40.45
C SER A 487 33.16 81.91 41.94
N ASN A 488 33.03 80.62 42.27
CA ASN A 488 33.10 80.16 43.66
C ASN A 488 34.57 80.12 44.11
N ASN A 489 34.83 80.50 45.36
CA ASN A 489 36.17 80.62 45.94
C ASN A 489 36.26 79.76 47.21
N VAL A 490 37.23 78.84 47.25
CA VAL A 490 37.26 77.76 48.25
C VAL A 490 38.70 77.53 48.73
N SER A 491 38.93 77.77 50.02
CA SER A 491 40.27 77.85 50.61
C SER A 491 40.47 77.01 51.87
N GLY A 492 39.43 76.77 52.67
CA GLY A 492 39.47 75.76 53.73
C GLY A 492 39.47 74.36 53.13
N LEU A 493 40.09 73.37 53.79
CA LEU A 493 40.24 72.03 53.22
C LEU A 493 38.92 71.25 53.14
N THR A 494 38.83 70.35 52.16
CA THR A 494 37.77 69.35 51.96
C THR A 494 36.36 69.86 51.61
N ASN A 495 36.16 71.16 51.40
CA ASN A 495 34.85 71.78 51.13
C ASN A 495 34.34 71.60 49.70
N PHE A 496 33.05 71.29 49.53
CA PHE A 496 32.31 71.27 48.26
C PHE A 496 31.51 72.59 48.08
N VAL A 497 31.53 73.26 46.93
CA VAL A 497 30.83 74.56 46.77
C VAL A 497 30.18 74.72 45.40
N ALA A 498 28.90 75.06 45.35
CA ALA A 498 28.14 75.22 44.11
C ALA A 498 27.29 76.49 44.10
N GLY A 499 26.64 76.79 42.97
CA GLY A 499 25.85 78.02 42.81
C GLY A 499 26.76 79.22 42.55
N GLY A 500 26.49 80.36 43.19
CA GLY A 500 27.28 81.58 42.99
C GLY A 500 27.32 82.48 44.22
N GLY A 501 28.53 82.92 44.59
CA GLY A 501 28.76 83.80 45.74
C GLY A 501 28.72 83.12 47.11
N ASN A 502 28.75 81.79 47.17
CA ASN A 502 28.81 81.07 48.44
C ASN A 502 30.23 81.12 49.03
N SER A 503 30.33 81.23 50.34
CA SER A 503 31.59 81.34 51.07
C SER A 503 31.72 80.19 52.05
N VAL A 504 32.74 79.35 51.84
CA VAL A 504 32.93 78.14 52.66
C VAL A 504 34.32 78.14 53.26
N ASN A 505 34.33 78.51 54.54
CA ASN A 505 35.52 78.54 55.40
C ASN A 505 35.32 77.64 56.64
N ALA A 506 34.47 76.62 56.50
CA ALA A 506 34.54 75.41 57.29
C ALA A 506 35.65 74.50 56.75
N GLU A 507 35.67 73.25 57.18
CA GLU A 507 36.33 72.16 56.45
C GLU A 507 35.27 71.15 55.97
N HIS A 508 35.62 70.28 55.02
CA HIS A 508 34.82 69.10 54.63
C HIS A 508 33.41 69.36 54.04
N SER A 509 32.96 70.62 53.91
CA SER A 509 31.54 70.97 53.77
C SER A 509 31.08 71.34 52.36
N ALA A 510 29.95 70.78 51.94
CA ALA A 510 29.16 71.13 50.77
C ALA A 510 28.21 72.34 50.97
N VAL A 511 28.24 73.33 50.06
CA VAL A 511 27.32 74.50 50.10
C VAL A 511 26.84 74.86 48.69
N SER A 512 25.57 75.24 48.54
CA SER A 512 24.98 75.67 47.27
C SER A 512 23.88 76.72 47.45
N GLY A 513 23.28 77.22 46.37
CA GLY A 513 22.26 78.29 46.41
C GLY A 513 22.87 79.69 46.48
N GLN A 514 22.32 80.56 47.33
CA GLN A 514 22.87 81.89 47.63
C GLN A 514 22.97 82.11 49.14
N THR A 515 24.06 82.76 49.57
CA THR A 515 24.27 83.23 50.95
C THR A 515 23.97 82.17 52.01
N ASN A 516 24.39 80.93 51.79
CA ASN A 516 24.30 79.88 52.81
C ASN A 516 25.60 79.85 53.63
N GLU A 517 25.45 79.66 54.94
CA GLU A 517 26.53 79.77 55.93
C GLU A 517 26.86 78.40 56.51
N VAL A 518 28.13 78.01 56.44
CA VAL A 518 28.61 76.75 57.01
C VAL A 518 29.94 76.95 57.73
N TYR A 519 29.99 76.45 58.96
CA TYR A 519 31.11 76.64 59.90
C TYR A 519 31.56 75.34 60.56
N GLY A 520 30.63 74.47 60.98
CA GLY A 520 30.97 73.09 61.38
C GLY A 520 31.43 72.28 60.17
N PRO A 521 32.28 71.26 60.35
CA PRO A 521 32.82 70.50 59.23
C PRO A 521 31.81 69.52 58.59
N SER A 522 32.04 69.13 57.34
CA SER A 522 31.30 68.05 56.65
C SER A 522 29.81 68.30 56.33
N ASN A 523 29.33 69.54 56.39
CA ASN A 523 27.89 69.84 56.22
C ASN A 523 27.46 70.03 54.76
N VAL A 524 26.17 69.88 54.44
CA VAL A 524 25.62 69.99 53.07
C VAL A 524 24.42 70.95 53.01
N VAL A 525 24.62 72.23 52.65
CA VAL A 525 23.59 73.27 52.83
C VAL A 525 23.19 73.94 51.51
N THR A 526 21.88 74.07 51.23
CA THR A 526 21.37 74.80 50.05
C THR A 526 20.03 75.49 50.26
N GLY A 527 19.70 76.45 49.39
CA GLY A 527 18.46 77.23 49.47
C GLY A 527 18.74 78.63 50.01
N LEU A 528 18.01 79.06 51.04
CA LEU A 528 18.15 80.37 51.67
C LEU A 528 18.16 80.25 53.20
N ALA A 529 19.21 80.78 53.83
CA ALA A 529 19.36 80.89 55.28
C ALA A 529 19.17 79.56 56.05
N ASN A 530 19.64 78.45 55.47
CA ASN A 530 19.76 77.18 56.19
C ASN A 530 21.08 77.15 56.95
N LYS A 531 21.11 76.47 58.11
CA LYS A 531 22.20 76.61 59.08
C LYS A 531 22.58 75.26 59.69
N SER A 532 23.77 74.76 59.39
CA SER A 532 24.37 73.67 60.16
C SER A 532 25.37 74.20 61.18
N THR A 533 25.22 73.77 62.43
CA THR A 533 26.10 74.12 63.57
C THR A 533 27.03 73.00 63.98
N TRP A 534 26.52 71.76 63.98
CA TRP A 534 27.31 70.54 64.12
C TRP A 534 27.81 70.04 62.77
N GLY A 535 28.49 68.90 62.72
CA GLY A 535 29.08 68.41 61.49
C GLY A 535 28.23 67.38 60.75
N TYR A 536 28.68 67.06 59.54
CA TYR A 536 28.19 65.93 58.74
C TYR A 536 26.72 66.01 58.29
N SER A 537 26.08 67.18 58.38
CA SER A 537 24.63 67.32 58.32
C SER A 537 24.12 68.14 57.13
N VAL A 538 22.99 67.72 56.57
CA VAL A 538 22.42 68.22 55.30
C VAL A 538 21.16 69.07 55.57
N LEU A 539 21.10 70.31 55.05
CA LEU A 539 19.97 71.22 55.30
C LEU A 539 19.56 72.00 54.04
N LEU A 540 18.41 71.65 53.47
CA LEU A 540 17.95 72.19 52.19
C LEU A 540 16.53 72.81 52.31
N GLY A 541 16.34 74.08 51.91
CA GLY A 541 15.01 74.71 51.89
C GLY A 541 14.94 76.04 52.64
N ARG A 542 14.13 76.12 53.70
CA ARG A 542 14.04 77.29 54.61
C ARG A 542 13.80 76.85 56.05
N ASN A 543 14.60 77.36 56.99
CA ASN A 543 14.43 77.15 58.44
C ASN A 543 14.47 75.67 58.88
N ASN A 544 15.20 74.82 58.14
CA ASN A 544 15.50 73.48 58.62
C ASN A 544 16.60 73.56 59.70
N ILE A 545 16.52 72.68 60.69
CA ILE A 545 17.42 72.65 61.84
C ILE A 545 17.93 71.22 62.02
N VAL A 546 19.24 71.08 62.17
CA VAL A 546 19.89 69.80 62.47
C VAL A 546 20.87 70.00 63.63
N GLU A 547 20.61 69.32 64.74
CA GLU A 547 21.41 69.43 65.98
C GLU A 547 22.15 68.11 66.31
N ALA A 548 21.84 67.02 65.60
CA ALA A 548 22.62 65.79 65.58
C ALA A 548 23.65 65.81 64.43
N ASN A 549 24.76 65.08 64.58
CA ASN A 549 25.69 64.86 63.45
C ASN A 549 25.10 63.80 62.49
N HIS A 550 25.43 63.91 61.20
CA HIS A 550 24.99 62.98 60.14
C HIS A 550 23.48 63.01 59.84
N ALA A 551 22.80 64.15 59.95
CA ALA A 551 21.34 64.22 59.76
C ALA A 551 20.90 65.16 58.62
N THR A 552 19.81 64.81 57.92
CA THR A 552 19.33 65.50 56.69
C THR A 552 17.93 66.08 56.84
N ALA A 553 17.80 67.38 57.10
CA ALA A 553 16.50 68.07 57.23
C ALA A 553 16.18 68.92 55.99
N ILE A 554 15.05 68.64 55.33
CA ILE A 554 14.67 69.29 54.07
C ILE A 554 13.21 69.73 54.08
N GLY A 555 12.93 70.94 53.61
CA GLY A 555 11.57 71.51 53.56
C GLY A 555 11.41 72.67 54.53
N ILE A 556 10.48 72.54 55.49
CA ILE A 556 10.16 73.55 56.50
C ILE A 556 9.99 72.89 57.88
N ASP A 557 10.67 73.42 58.89
CA ASP A 557 10.46 73.11 60.32
C ASP A 557 10.51 71.60 60.67
N ASN A 558 11.38 70.84 60.00
CA ASN A 558 11.68 69.43 60.35
C ASN A 558 12.74 69.36 61.46
N LEU A 559 12.63 68.35 62.34
CA LEU A 559 13.52 68.16 63.49
C LEU A 559 14.07 66.73 63.51
N ILE A 560 15.40 66.62 63.63
CA ILE A 560 16.11 65.34 63.61
C ILE A 560 17.06 65.25 64.80
N ASN A 561 16.82 64.25 65.66
CA ASN A 561 17.60 63.98 66.86
C ASN A 561 18.25 62.58 66.84
N GLY A 562 17.76 61.67 65.98
CA GLY A 562 18.49 60.45 65.64
C GLY A 562 19.75 60.77 64.84
N GLY A 563 20.84 60.04 65.09
CA GLY A 563 22.03 60.10 64.23
C GLY A 563 21.77 59.40 62.90
N ILE A 564 22.48 59.81 61.84
CA ILE A 564 22.41 59.14 60.52
C ILE A 564 20.97 59.14 59.96
N SER A 565 20.18 60.19 60.24
CA SER A 565 18.72 60.20 60.06
C SER A 565 18.22 61.36 59.20
N ASN A 566 17.13 61.15 58.45
CA ASN A 566 16.65 62.09 57.43
C ASN A 566 15.15 62.42 57.58
N ALA A 567 14.77 63.69 57.39
CA ALA A 567 13.39 64.18 57.44
C ALA A 567 13.12 65.18 56.31
N LEU A 568 12.13 64.89 55.45
CA LEU A 568 11.74 65.70 54.31
C LEU A 568 10.23 65.99 54.32
N GLY A 569 9.85 67.26 54.46
CA GLY A 569 8.44 67.69 54.45
C GLY A 569 8.15 68.74 55.52
N VAL A 570 7.19 68.48 56.40
CA VAL A 570 6.81 69.34 57.52
C VAL A 570 6.62 68.52 58.81
N ALA A 571 7.12 69.03 59.94
CA ALA A 571 6.87 68.50 61.30
C ALA A 571 7.26 67.03 61.57
N ASN A 572 7.95 66.34 60.66
CA ASN A 572 8.42 64.97 60.87
C ASN A 572 9.41 64.91 62.06
N LYS A 573 9.31 63.84 62.85
CA LYS A 573 10.15 63.62 64.03
C LYS A 573 10.86 62.28 63.97
N VAL A 574 12.17 62.31 63.73
CA VAL A 574 12.99 61.09 63.55
C VAL A 574 13.95 60.92 64.74
N SER A 575 13.81 59.78 65.41
CA SER A 575 14.54 59.46 66.65
C SER A 575 15.16 58.06 66.68
N GLY A 576 14.66 57.11 65.88
CA GLY A 576 15.41 55.92 65.54
C GLY A 576 16.59 56.30 64.63
N SER A 577 17.75 55.69 64.84
CA SER A 577 18.96 55.98 64.05
C SER A 577 18.87 55.36 62.66
N GLU A 578 19.66 55.86 61.71
CA GLU A 578 19.77 55.29 60.35
C GLU A 578 18.43 55.33 59.56
N SER A 579 17.46 56.12 60.01
CA SER A 579 16.07 56.12 59.53
C SER A 579 15.72 57.34 58.69
N SER A 580 14.83 57.18 57.71
CA SER A 580 14.57 58.15 56.64
C SER A 580 13.08 58.37 56.43
N VAL A 581 12.59 59.61 56.57
CA VAL A 581 11.16 59.91 56.67
C VAL A 581 10.77 61.05 55.74
N ILE A 582 9.72 60.84 54.95
CA ILE A 582 9.22 61.77 53.94
C ILE A 582 7.70 61.92 54.06
N GLY A 583 7.21 63.15 54.23
CA GLY A 583 5.78 63.48 54.33
C GLY A 583 5.47 64.41 55.50
N ASN A 584 4.40 64.13 56.26
CA ASN A 584 4.02 64.91 57.44
C ASN A 584 3.67 64.00 58.64
N ASP A 585 3.89 64.51 59.86
CA ASP A 585 3.41 63.93 61.14
C ASP A 585 3.81 62.46 61.40
N ASN A 586 4.85 61.97 60.72
CA ASN A 586 5.36 60.60 60.87
C ASN A 586 6.24 60.44 62.11
N ILE A 587 6.18 59.25 62.74
CA ILE A 587 6.98 58.89 63.91
C ILE A 587 7.77 57.61 63.61
N VAL A 588 9.10 57.73 63.55
CA VAL A 588 10.01 56.58 63.36
C VAL A 588 11.03 56.51 64.51
N SER A 589 10.91 55.42 65.27
CA SER A 589 11.74 55.07 66.43
C SER A 589 12.50 53.75 66.25
N ASN A 590 12.17 52.97 65.22
CA ASN A 590 12.95 51.82 64.76
C ASN A 590 14.22 52.29 64.01
N ASN A 591 15.23 51.43 63.93
CA ASN A 591 16.47 51.73 63.24
C ASN A 591 16.45 51.22 61.78
N ASN A 592 17.21 51.87 60.91
CA ASN A 592 17.32 51.49 59.49
C ASN A 592 15.96 51.33 58.79
N THR A 593 14.99 52.20 59.09
CA THR A 593 13.61 52.08 58.59
C THR A 593 13.21 53.33 57.80
N HIS A 594 12.44 53.14 56.72
CA HIS A 594 12.20 54.17 55.71
C HIS A 594 10.69 54.35 55.45
N VAL A 595 10.23 55.61 55.43
CA VAL A 595 8.82 55.99 55.34
C VAL A 595 8.61 57.07 54.28
N LEU A 596 7.64 56.87 53.39
CA LEU A 596 7.09 57.88 52.49
C LEU A 596 5.56 57.88 52.61
N GLY A 597 5.00 58.75 53.45
CA GLY A 597 3.57 58.77 53.80
C GLY A 597 3.22 59.82 54.86
N ASN A 598 2.03 59.71 55.44
CA ASN A 598 1.64 60.42 56.67
C ASN A 598 0.89 59.43 57.59
N ASP A 599 0.79 59.75 58.88
CA ASP A 599 0.23 58.86 59.91
C ASP A 599 0.86 57.45 59.90
N VAL A 600 2.17 57.36 59.65
CA VAL A 600 2.92 56.10 59.70
C VAL A 600 3.62 55.95 61.05
N THR A 601 3.51 54.76 61.63
CA THR A 601 4.30 54.27 62.76
C THR A 601 4.79 52.87 62.40
N THR A 602 6.06 52.60 62.68
CA THR A 602 6.78 51.40 62.26
C THR A 602 6.86 50.37 63.38
N THR A 603 7.06 49.09 63.06
CA THR A 603 7.07 48.02 64.08
C THR A 603 8.37 47.24 64.17
N GLN A 604 9.16 47.22 63.10
CA GLN A 604 10.44 46.50 63.01
C GLN A 604 11.49 47.33 62.26
N ASP A 605 12.75 46.94 62.43
CA ASP A 605 13.89 47.53 61.73
C ASP A 605 13.98 47.01 60.28
N ASN A 606 14.64 47.73 59.38
CA ASN A 606 14.88 47.37 57.97
C ASN A 606 13.63 47.41 57.04
N SER A 607 12.55 48.07 57.44
CA SER A 607 11.31 48.15 56.64
C SER A 607 11.27 49.38 55.71
N VAL A 608 10.59 49.24 54.56
CA VAL A 608 10.21 50.36 53.68
C VAL A 608 8.69 50.46 53.60
N ILE A 609 8.12 51.59 54.01
CA ILE A 609 6.67 51.81 54.11
C ILE A 609 6.24 52.97 53.22
N LEU A 610 5.31 52.72 52.30
CA LEU A 610 4.82 53.65 51.29
C LEU A 610 3.31 53.88 51.45
N GLY A 611 2.89 55.15 51.45
CA GLY A 611 1.50 55.60 51.50
C GLY A 611 0.96 55.85 52.92
N ASN A 612 -0.16 56.58 52.98
CA ASN A 612 -0.80 57.01 54.23
C ASN A 612 -1.30 55.83 55.09
N ALA A 613 -1.01 55.81 56.39
CA ALA A 613 -1.44 54.78 57.34
C ALA A 613 -1.16 53.31 56.90
N SER A 614 -0.05 53.10 56.16
CA SER A 614 0.50 51.79 55.80
C SER A 614 1.28 51.15 56.96
N THR A 615 1.47 49.83 56.94
CA THR A 615 2.16 49.07 58.01
C THR A 615 3.12 48.01 57.44
N ASP A 616 4.14 47.65 58.21
CA ASP A 616 5.14 46.63 57.87
C ASP A 616 4.88 45.23 58.48
N ARG A 617 5.70 44.23 58.08
CA ARG A 617 5.77 42.87 58.65
C ARG A 617 7.07 42.16 58.23
N ALA A 618 7.33 40.98 58.79
CA ALA A 618 8.47 40.14 58.41
C ALA A 618 8.40 39.58 56.96
N ALA A 619 9.57 39.32 56.39
CA ALA A 619 9.77 38.80 55.03
C ALA A 619 9.85 37.26 54.97
N THR A 620 9.88 36.68 53.77
CA THR A 620 9.79 35.22 53.52
C THR A 620 10.60 34.78 52.29
N THR A 621 11.18 33.58 52.32
CA THR A 621 11.87 32.94 51.17
C THR A 621 10.91 32.26 50.21
N VAL A 622 11.11 32.49 48.90
CA VAL A 622 10.58 31.68 47.78
C VAL A 622 11.67 31.59 46.71
N ASP A 623 12.17 30.38 46.41
CA ASP A 623 13.25 30.09 45.46
C ASP A 623 12.78 29.42 44.16
N LYS A 624 11.61 28.79 44.18
CA LYS A 624 10.98 28.23 42.98
C LYS A 624 9.45 28.27 43.07
N VAL A 625 8.83 28.38 41.91
CA VAL A 625 7.41 28.14 41.70
C VAL A 625 7.29 26.95 40.77
N THR A 626 7.17 25.75 41.35
CA THR A 626 6.94 24.53 40.56
C THR A 626 5.59 24.62 39.84
N ILE A 627 5.57 24.55 38.51
CA ILE A 627 4.34 24.54 37.70
C ILE A 627 4.32 23.23 36.92
N ASN A 628 3.26 22.44 37.10
CA ASN A 628 3.07 21.13 36.44
C ASN A 628 4.25 20.14 36.59
N GLY A 629 5.04 20.27 37.65
CA GLY A 629 6.17 19.39 37.94
C GLY A 629 7.52 19.87 37.38
N GLU A 630 7.53 20.92 36.55
CA GLU A 630 8.76 21.64 36.22
C GLU A 630 9.05 22.73 37.24
N ASP A 631 10.32 22.84 37.63
CA ASP A 631 10.79 23.75 38.67
C ASP A 631 11.21 25.09 38.06
N TYR A 632 10.21 25.94 37.79
CA TYR A 632 10.44 27.34 37.42
C TYR A 632 11.03 28.08 38.64
N THR A 633 12.35 28.01 38.73
CA THR A 633 13.18 28.62 39.77
C THR A 633 13.00 30.14 39.68
N VAL A 634 12.53 30.77 40.76
CA VAL A 634 12.22 32.19 40.80
C VAL A 634 13.29 32.95 41.56
N ALA A 635 13.72 34.08 40.99
CA ALA A 635 14.63 34.99 41.67
C ALA A 635 13.94 35.65 42.90
N GLY A 636 14.73 35.94 43.95
CA GLY A 636 14.29 36.73 45.11
C GLY A 636 14.38 36.03 46.49
N ALA A 637 14.55 34.71 46.51
CA ALA A 637 14.51 33.86 47.71
C ALA A 637 15.25 34.35 48.97
N GLY A 638 16.45 34.91 48.79
CA GLY A 638 17.35 35.29 49.89
C GLY A 638 16.97 36.58 50.63
N SER A 639 15.83 37.20 50.32
CA SER A 639 15.48 38.55 50.77
C SER A 639 15.03 38.66 52.24
N VAL A 640 14.88 37.55 52.96
CA VAL A 640 14.28 37.48 54.32
C VAL A 640 14.92 38.44 55.32
N ALA A 641 16.25 38.58 55.27
CA ALA A 641 17.02 39.39 56.22
C ALA A 641 17.05 40.90 55.89
N LYS A 642 16.25 41.35 54.90
CA LYS A 642 16.28 42.72 54.35
C LYS A 642 14.93 43.46 54.47
N GLY A 643 14.05 42.99 55.36
CA GLY A 643 12.72 43.55 55.56
C GLY A 643 11.81 43.44 54.33
N ILE A 644 10.80 44.32 54.25
CA ILE A 644 9.84 44.35 53.14
C ILE A 644 9.63 45.77 52.61
N VAL A 645 9.16 45.88 51.36
CA VAL A 645 8.44 47.05 50.87
C VAL A 645 6.95 46.84 51.08
N SER A 646 6.30 47.72 51.83
CA SER A 646 4.84 47.72 52.03
C SER A 646 4.19 48.94 51.40
N VAL A 647 3.13 48.73 50.62
CA VAL A 647 2.34 49.79 49.96
C VAL A 647 0.96 50.01 50.61
N GLY A 648 0.69 49.38 51.76
CA GLY A 648 -0.62 49.39 52.41
C GLY A 648 -0.65 48.60 53.71
N LYS A 649 -1.75 47.91 53.97
CA LYS A 649 -1.92 46.94 55.07
C LYS A 649 -2.95 45.88 54.69
N ALA A 650 -3.03 44.79 55.46
CA ALA A 650 -3.99 43.72 55.21
C ALA A 650 -5.45 44.25 55.24
N GLY A 651 -6.24 43.95 54.20
CA GLY A 651 -7.60 44.47 54.02
C GLY A 651 -7.68 45.93 53.56
N ALA A 652 -6.54 46.56 53.27
CA ALA A 652 -6.41 47.87 52.64
C ALA A 652 -5.16 47.90 51.74
N GLU A 653 -5.02 46.86 50.92
CA GLU A 653 -4.03 46.71 49.87
C GLU A 653 -4.23 47.79 48.79
N ARG A 654 -3.15 48.19 48.12
CA ARG A 654 -3.20 49.21 47.06
C ARG A 654 -2.83 48.62 45.71
N GLN A 655 -3.60 48.98 44.67
CA GLN A 655 -3.25 48.71 43.29
C GLN A 655 -2.01 49.53 42.90
N ILE A 656 -1.05 48.89 42.22
CA ILE A 656 0.03 49.59 41.53
C ILE A 656 -0.43 49.80 40.10
N ILE A 657 -0.78 51.04 39.76
CA ILE A 657 -1.31 51.44 38.44
C ILE A 657 -0.22 52.11 37.60
N ASN A 658 -0.44 52.18 36.29
CA ASN A 658 0.52 52.71 35.30
C ASN A 658 1.88 51.99 35.27
N VAL A 659 1.94 50.75 35.78
CA VAL A 659 3.07 49.85 35.53
C VAL A 659 3.19 49.64 34.02
N ALA A 660 4.33 50.04 33.45
CA ALA A 660 4.62 49.83 32.03
C ALA A 660 4.82 48.33 31.74
N THR A 661 4.97 47.96 30.47
CA THR A 661 5.34 46.59 30.12
C THR A 661 6.81 46.35 30.49
N GLY A 662 7.07 45.65 31.59
CA GLY A 662 8.42 45.26 32.02
C GLY A 662 9.07 44.19 31.12
N GLU A 663 10.31 43.81 31.43
CA GLU A 663 11.00 42.74 30.70
C GLU A 663 10.47 41.35 31.08
N VAL A 664 10.22 40.52 30.07
CA VAL A 664 9.77 39.13 30.23
C VAL A 664 10.93 38.18 29.88
N SER A 665 11.76 37.87 30.89
CA SER A 665 12.91 36.98 30.79
C SER A 665 13.08 36.14 32.06
N ALA A 666 13.81 35.03 32.00
CA ALA A 666 13.89 34.05 33.09
C ALA A 666 14.60 34.58 34.36
N THR A 667 15.42 35.62 34.23
CA THR A 667 16.08 36.32 35.34
C THR A 667 15.35 37.60 35.77
N SER A 668 14.22 37.93 35.14
CA SER A 668 13.47 39.14 35.42
C SER A 668 12.89 39.13 36.83
N THR A 669 13.07 40.25 37.54
CA THR A 669 12.36 40.58 38.78
C THR A 669 11.43 41.80 38.59
N ASP A 670 11.12 42.15 37.34
CA ASP A 670 10.26 43.28 37.00
C ASP A 670 8.82 43.06 37.47
N ALA A 671 8.14 44.16 37.80
CA ALA A 671 6.70 44.16 38.01
C ALA A 671 5.97 43.94 36.68
N ILE A 672 5.51 42.71 36.45
CA ILE A 672 4.68 42.36 35.29
C ILE A 672 3.31 43.05 35.40
N ASN A 673 2.94 43.82 34.38
CA ASN A 673 1.67 44.54 34.34
C ASN A 673 0.51 43.67 33.79
N GLY A 674 -0.71 44.19 33.93
CA GLY A 674 -1.92 43.50 33.46
C GLY A 674 -1.98 43.27 31.94
N SER A 675 -1.32 44.12 31.12
CA SER A 675 -1.33 43.95 29.66
C SER A 675 -0.31 42.94 29.17
N GLN A 676 0.84 42.77 29.84
CA GLN A 676 1.78 41.66 29.60
C GLN A 676 1.12 40.32 29.95
N LEU A 677 0.55 40.22 31.16
CA LEU A 677 -0.12 39.00 31.59
C LEU A 677 -1.32 38.66 30.69
N PHE A 678 -2.09 39.66 30.26
CA PHE A 678 -3.14 39.48 29.25
C PHE A 678 -2.58 39.05 27.88
N ALA A 679 -1.49 39.66 27.40
CA ALA A 679 -0.88 39.30 26.12
C ALA A 679 -0.33 37.87 26.12
N THR A 680 0.38 37.46 27.17
CA THR A 680 0.86 36.08 27.35
C THR A 680 -0.31 35.10 27.47
N ASN A 681 -1.31 35.38 28.31
CA ASN A 681 -2.48 34.51 28.45
C ASN A 681 -3.30 34.42 27.16
N LYS A 682 -3.42 35.51 26.39
CA LYS A 682 -4.08 35.51 25.09
C LYS A 682 -3.28 34.74 24.04
N ALA A 683 -1.96 34.91 23.98
CA ALA A 683 -1.11 34.12 23.09
C ALA A 683 -1.21 32.61 23.39
N ILE A 684 -1.26 32.23 24.68
CA ILE A 684 -1.46 30.84 25.11
C ILE A 684 -2.87 30.32 24.73
N ALA A 685 -3.91 31.14 24.87
CA ALA A 685 -5.30 30.75 24.55
C ALA A 685 -5.60 30.71 23.03
N ASP A 686 -4.96 31.58 22.26
CA ASP A 686 -5.07 31.64 20.79
C ASP A 686 -4.21 30.55 20.12
N SER A 687 -3.09 30.13 20.75
CA SER A 687 -2.17 29.10 20.25
C SER A 687 -2.73 27.67 20.43
N GLN A 688 -3.93 27.42 19.92
CA GLN A 688 -4.56 26.10 19.96
C GLN A 688 -3.76 25.09 19.12
N THR A 689 -3.52 23.90 19.68
CA THR A 689 -2.62 22.90 19.10
C THR A 689 -3.20 22.34 17.80
N HIS A 690 -2.58 22.66 16.67
CA HIS A 690 -2.83 21.97 15.40
C HIS A 690 -2.22 20.55 15.46
N TYR A 691 -3.00 19.59 15.98
CA TYR A 691 -2.58 18.18 16.12
C TYR A 691 -2.32 17.47 14.77
N VAL A 692 -2.77 18.05 13.66
CA VAL A 692 -2.67 17.51 12.30
C VAL A 692 -2.26 18.64 11.36
N SER A 693 -1.09 18.54 10.75
CA SER A 693 -0.66 19.48 9.70
C SER A 693 -1.29 19.10 8.36
N ILE A 694 -1.99 20.05 7.73
CA ILE A 694 -2.66 19.87 6.44
C ILE A 694 -2.07 20.88 5.47
N ASN A 695 -1.36 20.40 4.45
CA ASN A 695 -0.88 21.25 3.36
C ASN A 695 -1.98 21.39 2.30
N ASP A 696 -2.59 22.58 2.21
CA ASP A 696 -3.65 22.91 1.25
C ASP A 696 -3.15 23.65 -0.01
N GLY A 697 -1.82 23.74 -0.18
CA GLY A 697 -1.21 24.49 -1.28
C GLY A 697 -1.10 26.01 -1.04
N GLY A 698 -1.42 26.48 0.18
CA GLY A 698 -1.30 27.89 0.56
C GLY A 698 -2.56 28.73 0.31
N VAL A 699 -3.71 28.07 0.04
CA VAL A 699 -5.01 28.72 -0.10
C VAL A 699 -5.96 28.11 0.93
N GLN A 700 -6.18 28.85 2.01
CA GLN A 700 -6.88 28.41 3.22
C GLN A 700 -8.22 27.72 2.88
N SER A 701 -8.23 26.40 3.00
CA SER A 701 -9.37 25.56 2.65
C SER A 701 -10.08 25.00 3.89
N GLY A 702 -11.22 24.31 3.71
CA GLY A 702 -11.99 23.74 4.82
C GLY A 702 -11.18 22.77 5.69
N ASN A 703 -11.50 22.69 6.98
CA ASN A 703 -10.76 21.92 8.01
C ASN A 703 -9.33 22.43 8.32
N TYR A 704 -8.91 23.61 7.82
CA TYR A 704 -7.64 24.25 8.23
C TYR A 704 -7.56 24.50 9.75
N ASN A 705 -8.70 24.87 10.36
CA ASN A 705 -8.83 25.10 11.81
C ASN A 705 -9.03 23.79 12.62
N ASN A 706 -8.89 22.61 11.99
CA ASN A 706 -9.19 21.30 12.58
C ASN A 706 -10.65 21.18 13.09
N ASP A 707 -11.57 21.95 12.50
CA ASP A 707 -12.99 22.09 12.87
C ASP A 707 -13.92 21.05 12.22
N GLY A 708 -13.39 20.22 11.30
CA GLY A 708 -14.13 19.13 10.66
C GLY A 708 -14.57 18.01 11.61
N ALA A 709 -13.89 17.85 12.75
CA ALA A 709 -14.20 16.88 13.80
C ALA A 709 -15.36 17.38 14.70
N SER A 710 -16.55 17.45 14.11
CA SER A 710 -17.76 18.01 14.73
C SER A 710 -18.56 17.00 15.57
N GLY A 711 -18.32 15.69 15.40
CA GLY A 711 -18.88 14.65 16.24
C GLY A 711 -18.15 14.50 17.58
N LYS A 712 -18.88 14.14 18.66
CA LYS A 712 -18.26 13.83 19.95
C LYS A 712 -17.27 12.66 19.80
N ASN A 713 -16.03 12.85 20.23
CA ASN A 713 -14.92 11.88 20.08
C ASN A 713 -14.54 11.57 18.60
N ALA A 714 -14.88 12.43 17.64
CA ALA A 714 -14.57 12.21 16.23
C ALA A 714 -13.13 12.62 15.85
N LEU A 715 -12.65 12.13 14.71
CA LEU A 715 -11.33 12.44 14.13
C LEU A 715 -11.47 12.84 12.66
N ALA A 716 -11.04 14.04 12.28
CA ALA A 716 -11.06 14.53 10.89
C ALA A 716 -9.66 14.96 10.44
N VAL A 717 -9.16 14.38 9.34
CA VAL A 717 -7.79 14.57 8.85
C VAL A 717 -7.82 14.88 7.35
N GLY A 718 -7.27 16.03 6.95
CA GLY A 718 -7.16 16.44 5.55
C GLY A 718 -8.15 17.54 5.13
N VAL A 719 -7.88 18.14 3.97
CA VAL A 719 -8.62 19.32 3.45
C VAL A 719 -10.09 18.96 3.23
N GLY A 720 -11.00 19.69 3.88
CA GLY A 720 -12.44 19.47 3.77
C GLY A 720 -12.94 18.14 4.34
N ALA A 721 -12.12 17.41 5.11
CA ALA A 721 -12.57 16.21 5.83
C ALA A 721 -13.54 16.59 6.94
N LYS A 722 -14.64 15.83 7.09
CA LYS A 722 -15.71 16.08 8.06
C LYS A 722 -16.10 14.79 8.78
N ALA A 723 -15.85 14.74 10.08
CA ALA A 723 -16.28 13.65 10.95
C ALA A 723 -17.34 14.19 11.92
N ALA A 724 -18.61 14.11 11.48
CA ALA A 724 -19.77 14.66 12.18
C ALA A 724 -20.48 13.61 13.07
N GLY A 725 -20.34 12.32 12.76
CA GLY A 725 -20.88 11.25 13.59
C GLY A 725 -20.12 11.11 14.92
N PRO A 726 -20.78 10.82 16.06
CA PRO A 726 -20.13 10.45 17.31
C PRO A 726 -19.12 9.30 17.11
N SER A 727 -17.91 9.45 17.64
CA SER A 727 -16.80 8.49 17.52
C SER A 727 -16.48 8.06 16.07
N SER A 728 -16.75 8.93 15.09
CA SER A 728 -16.49 8.69 13.66
C SER A 728 -15.09 9.17 13.22
N ILE A 729 -14.57 8.60 12.14
CA ILE A 729 -13.22 8.86 11.63
C ILE A 729 -13.31 9.25 10.15
N ALA A 730 -12.75 10.39 9.74
CA ALA A 730 -12.67 10.82 8.35
C ALA A 730 -11.22 11.20 7.99
N ILE A 731 -10.60 10.47 7.06
CA ILE A 731 -9.18 10.66 6.69
C ILE A 731 -9.04 10.78 5.17
N GLY A 732 -8.71 11.99 4.73
CA GLY A 732 -8.38 12.37 3.35
C GLY A 732 -9.36 13.39 2.75
N THR A 733 -8.99 13.95 1.61
CA THR A 733 -9.59 15.18 1.06
C THR A 733 -11.09 15.03 0.75
N GLY A 734 -11.91 15.92 1.31
CA GLY A 734 -13.36 15.98 1.09
C GLY A 734 -14.15 14.77 1.62
N THR A 735 -13.58 14.00 2.56
CA THR A 735 -14.25 12.84 3.17
C THR A 735 -15.35 13.26 4.16
N GLN A 736 -16.42 12.46 4.27
CA GLN A 736 -17.57 12.76 5.14
C GLN A 736 -18.07 11.53 5.92
N SER A 737 -17.62 11.38 7.16
CA SER A 737 -18.19 10.44 8.13
C SER A 737 -19.31 11.12 8.91
N ILE A 738 -20.55 10.78 8.55
CA ILE A 738 -21.77 11.40 9.10
C ILE A 738 -22.44 10.47 10.13
N GLY A 739 -22.38 9.15 9.94
CA GLY A 739 -22.96 8.18 10.86
C GLY A 739 -22.13 7.97 12.13
N ASP A 740 -22.79 7.67 13.25
CA ASP A 740 -22.16 7.21 14.51
C ASP A 740 -21.20 6.05 14.24
N ASN A 741 -19.99 6.11 14.79
CA ASN A 741 -18.89 5.15 14.59
C ASN A 741 -18.51 4.87 13.11
N ALA A 742 -18.92 5.70 12.15
CA ALA A 742 -18.57 5.53 10.75
C ALA A 742 -17.11 5.88 10.44
N ILE A 743 -16.54 5.26 9.41
CA ILE A 743 -15.14 5.43 9.00
C ILE A 743 -15.10 5.75 7.49
N THR A 744 -14.51 6.88 7.12
CA THR A 744 -14.20 7.25 5.73
C THR A 744 -12.70 7.41 5.52
N LEU A 745 -12.18 6.79 4.46
CA LEU A 745 -10.76 6.86 4.09
C LEU A 745 -10.64 7.17 2.59
N GLY A 746 -9.74 8.07 2.19
CA GLY A 746 -9.47 8.37 0.78
C GLY A 746 -9.91 9.78 0.34
N VAL A 747 -10.36 9.93 -0.91
CA VAL A 747 -10.78 11.23 -1.46
C VAL A 747 -12.26 11.19 -1.82
N GLY A 748 -13.05 12.13 -1.31
CA GLY A 748 -14.48 12.25 -1.58
C GLY A 748 -15.35 11.09 -1.07
N ALA A 749 -14.83 10.22 -0.20
CA ALA A 749 -15.57 9.08 0.36
C ALA A 749 -16.60 9.54 1.42
N VAL A 750 -17.76 8.89 1.47
CA VAL A 750 -18.88 9.26 2.36
C VAL A 750 -19.38 8.03 3.12
N ALA A 751 -19.54 8.13 4.43
CA ALA A 751 -20.17 7.11 5.27
C ALA A 751 -21.24 7.76 6.17
N SER A 752 -22.50 7.61 5.78
CA SER A 752 -23.68 8.14 6.48
C SER A 752 -24.46 7.09 7.26
N GLY A 753 -24.27 5.80 6.98
CA GLY A 753 -24.81 4.71 7.80
C GLY A 753 -24.05 4.54 9.12
N GLU A 754 -24.77 4.20 10.20
CA GLU A 754 -24.18 3.84 11.50
C GLU A 754 -23.13 2.73 11.30
N ARG A 755 -21.92 2.92 11.83
CA ARG A 755 -20.80 1.95 11.76
C ARG A 755 -20.42 1.53 10.33
N GLY A 756 -20.74 2.35 9.34
CA GLY A 756 -20.35 2.13 7.94
C GLY A 756 -18.88 2.45 7.66
N LEU A 757 -18.24 1.68 6.80
CA LEU A 757 -16.85 1.88 6.34
C LEU A 757 -16.81 2.17 4.84
N ALA A 758 -16.43 3.39 4.43
CA ALA A 758 -16.22 3.75 3.03
C ALA A 758 -14.75 4.12 2.78
N ALA A 759 -14.00 3.23 2.15
CA ALA A 759 -12.56 3.36 1.96
C ALA A 759 -12.18 3.35 0.47
N GLY A 760 -11.68 4.48 -0.04
CA GLY A 760 -11.24 4.68 -1.42
C GLY A 760 -12.04 5.75 -2.16
N PHE A 761 -11.53 6.17 -3.32
CA PHE A 761 -12.04 7.35 -4.06
C PHE A 761 -13.55 7.28 -4.32
N GLY A 762 -14.30 8.27 -3.84
CA GLY A 762 -15.73 8.43 -4.12
C GLY A 762 -16.67 7.32 -3.62
N SER A 763 -16.20 6.35 -2.83
CA SER A 763 -17.08 5.29 -2.29
C SER A 763 -18.06 5.87 -1.26
N ASN A 764 -19.32 5.44 -1.31
CA ASN A 764 -20.44 5.97 -0.54
C ASN A 764 -21.21 4.86 0.18
N VAL A 765 -21.27 4.91 1.51
CA VAL A 765 -22.03 3.98 2.36
C VAL A 765 -23.13 4.73 3.11
N SER A 766 -24.38 4.39 2.82
CA SER A 766 -25.56 4.83 3.58
C SER A 766 -26.23 3.71 4.38
N GLY A 767 -25.94 2.44 4.04
CA GLY A 767 -26.37 1.30 4.83
C GLY A 767 -25.64 1.21 6.19
N ALA A 768 -26.38 0.88 7.24
CA ALA A 768 -25.80 0.65 8.56
C ALA A 768 -25.03 -0.68 8.62
N ILE A 769 -23.87 -0.67 9.30
CA ILE A 769 -22.97 -1.81 9.49
C ILE A 769 -22.53 -2.40 8.12
N SER A 770 -22.36 -1.53 7.13
CA SER A 770 -22.01 -1.87 5.74
C SER A 770 -20.61 -1.38 5.36
N VAL A 771 -20.02 -2.02 4.35
CA VAL A 771 -18.61 -1.81 3.94
C VAL A 771 -18.51 -1.55 2.44
N ALA A 772 -17.73 -0.56 2.05
CA ALA A 772 -17.35 -0.28 0.67
C ALA A 772 -15.84 -0.02 0.59
N VAL A 773 -15.10 -0.83 -0.18
CA VAL A 773 -13.65 -0.71 -0.36
C VAL A 773 -13.28 -0.64 -1.85
N GLY A 774 -12.73 0.50 -2.26
CA GLY A 774 -12.26 0.78 -3.60
C GLY A 774 -12.86 2.06 -4.20
N ASN A 775 -13.14 2.07 -5.50
CA ASN A 775 -13.55 3.28 -6.24
C ASN A 775 -15.07 3.31 -6.46
N GLN A 776 -15.73 4.43 -6.13
CA GLN A 776 -17.14 4.73 -6.43
C GLN A 776 -18.17 3.61 -6.11
N ASN A 777 -17.89 2.75 -5.13
CA ASN A 777 -18.86 1.76 -4.70
C ASN A 777 -19.98 2.44 -3.89
N SER A 778 -21.23 2.10 -4.17
CA SER A 778 -22.43 2.65 -3.53
C SER A 778 -23.12 1.54 -2.72
N VAL A 779 -23.23 1.68 -1.39
CA VAL A 779 -23.84 0.66 -0.52
C VAL A 779 -24.89 1.31 0.38
N SER A 780 -26.15 1.10 0.03
CA SER A 780 -27.33 1.61 0.75
C SER A 780 -28.10 0.53 1.51
N GLY A 781 -27.93 -0.75 1.17
CA GLY A 781 -28.40 -1.87 1.99
C GLY A 781 -27.59 -1.99 3.29
N ASN A 782 -28.26 -2.27 4.40
CA ASN A 782 -27.62 -2.56 5.70
C ASN A 782 -26.93 -3.93 5.68
N PHE A 783 -25.90 -4.11 6.51
CA PHE A 783 -25.10 -5.35 6.62
C PHE A 783 -24.46 -5.84 5.30
N SER A 784 -24.26 -4.93 4.33
CA SER A 784 -23.86 -5.25 2.97
C SER A 784 -22.41 -4.88 2.67
N SER A 785 -21.74 -5.58 1.74
CA SER A 785 -20.30 -5.40 1.49
C SER A 785 -19.92 -5.31 0.01
N ALA A 786 -19.23 -4.23 -0.37
CA ALA A 786 -18.72 -3.98 -1.72
C ALA A 786 -17.19 -3.90 -1.75
N PHE A 787 -16.56 -4.64 -2.66
CA PHE A 787 -15.11 -4.62 -2.88
C PHE A 787 -14.78 -4.49 -4.37
N GLY A 788 -14.07 -3.42 -4.76
CA GLY A 788 -13.64 -3.18 -6.14
C GLY A 788 -14.06 -1.81 -6.67
N SER A 789 -14.71 -1.74 -7.83
CA SER A 789 -15.04 -0.47 -8.49
C SER A 789 -16.49 -0.40 -8.95
N ASP A 790 -17.18 0.70 -8.69
CA ASP A 790 -18.51 1.02 -9.24
C ASP A 790 -19.63 0.02 -8.88
N ASN A 791 -19.46 -0.80 -7.82
CA ASN A 791 -20.48 -1.74 -7.39
C ASN A 791 -21.61 -1.00 -6.64
N ASN A 792 -22.87 -1.26 -7.00
CA ASN A 792 -24.05 -0.69 -6.36
C ASN A 792 -24.83 -1.77 -5.60
N ILE A 793 -24.95 -1.65 -4.28
CA ILE A 793 -25.71 -2.58 -3.43
C ILE A 793 -26.83 -1.83 -2.71
N ILE A 794 -28.06 -2.21 -3.03
CA ILE A 794 -29.30 -1.73 -2.41
C ILE A 794 -29.92 -2.82 -1.52
N GLY A 795 -29.65 -4.10 -1.82
CA GLY A 795 -30.16 -5.23 -1.06
C GLY A 795 -29.61 -5.31 0.36
N LEU A 796 -30.46 -5.71 1.31
CA LEU A 796 -30.11 -6.02 2.70
C LEU A 796 -29.23 -7.27 2.77
N SER A 797 -28.15 -7.24 3.57
CA SER A 797 -27.25 -8.39 3.80
C SER A 797 -26.66 -8.98 2.50
N SER A 798 -26.31 -8.13 1.54
CA SER A 798 -25.88 -8.50 0.19
C SER A 798 -24.45 -8.08 -0.12
N SER A 799 -23.78 -8.77 -1.03
CA SER A 799 -22.36 -8.57 -1.32
C SER A 799 -22.05 -8.44 -2.82
N ALA A 800 -21.07 -7.61 -3.17
CA ALA A 800 -20.57 -7.45 -4.53
C ALA A 800 -19.04 -7.36 -4.54
N ILE A 801 -18.37 -8.19 -5.34
CA ILE A 801 -16.91 -8.18 -5.49
C ILE A 801 -16.54 -8.14 -6.97
N GLY A 802 -15.79 -7.10 -7.36
CA GLY A 802 -15.32 -6.87 -8.73
C GLY A 802 -15.75 -5.50 -9.26
N ASN A 803 -16.33 -5.42 -10.46
CA ASN A 803 -16.60 -4.13 -11.13
C ASN A 803 -18.04 -3.97 -11.66
N GLY A 804 -18.73 -2.89 -11.29
CA GLY A 804 -20.01 -2.50 -11.90
C GLY A 804 -21.19 -3.41 -11.60
N ASN A 805 -21.11 -4.27 -10.58
CA ASN A 805 -22.22 -5.17 -10.22
C ASN A 805 -23.35 -4.38 -9.52
N ASN A 806 -24.60 -4.73 -9.79
CA ASN A 806 -25.79 -4.06 -9.26
C ASN A 806 -26.67 -5.07 -8.49
N VAL A 807 -26.65 -5.01 -7.16
CA VAL A 807 -27.29 -5.98 -6.27
C VAL A 807 -28.39 -5.33 -5.44
N SER A 808 -29.63 -5.46 -5.90
CA SER A 808 -30.84 -4.97 -5.22
C SER A 808 -31.64 -6.09 -4.55
N GLY A 809 -31.45 -7.34 -4.96
CA GLY A 809 -31.88 -8.51 -4.21
C GLY A 809 -31.23 -8.56 -2.83
N SER A 810 -32.00 -8.89 -1.79
CA SER A 810 -31.51 -9.06 -0.41
C SER A 810 -30.99 -10.48 -0.17
N HIS A 811 -29.97 -10.64 0.66
CA HIS A 811 -29.22 -11.88 0.87
C HIS A 811 -28.62 -12.45 -0.43
N SER A 812 -28.16 -11.56 -1.32
CA SER A 812 -27.71 -11.89 -2.67
C SER A 812 -26.24 -11.53 -2.91
N ALA A 813 -25.56 -12.26 -3.79
CA ALA A 813 -24.11 -12.14 -3.99
C ALA A 813 -23.70 -12.04 -5.48
N ALA A 814 -22.98 -10.98 -5.83
CA ALA A 814 -22.36 -10.82 -7.16
C ALA A 814 -20.83 -10.96 -7.09
N LEU A 815 -20.25 -11.76 -7.98
CA LEU A 815 -18.81 -11.98 -8.07
C LEU A 815 -18.35 -11.86 -9.53
N GLY A 816 -17.45 -10.93 -9.82
CA GLY A 816 -16.99 -10.62 -11.17
C GLY A 816 -17.47 -9.24 -11.63
N SER A 817 -18.01 -9.10 -12.84
CA SER A 817 -18.30 -7.77 -13.40
C SER A 817 -19.69 -7.63 -14.03
N TYR A 818 -20.31 -6.46 -13.87
CA TYR A 818 -21.58 -6.07 -14.52
C TYR A 818 -22.77 -7.00 -14.26
N ASN A 819 -22.72 -7.85 -13.24
CA ASN A 819 -23.84 -8.72 -12.90
C ASN A 819 -24.96 -7.91 -12.22
N SER A 820 -26.22 -8.17 -12.60
CA SER A 820 -27.40 -7.49 -12.07
C SER A 820 -28.30 -8.49 -11.36
N ILE A 821 -28.46 -8.34 -10.04
CA ILE A 821 -29.25 -9.25 -9.21
C ILE A 821 -30.37 -8.46 -8.54
N THR A 822 -31.61 -8.71 -8.97
CA THR A 822 -32.83 -8.18 -8.34
C THR A 822 -33.57 -9.23 -7.52
N GLY A 823 -33.36 -10.53 -7.81
CA GLY A 823 -33.90 -11.64 -7.02
C GLY A 823 -33.21 -11.77 -5.66
N ALA A 824 -33.99 -12.05 -4.61
CA ALA A 824 -33.50 -12.26 -3.25
C ALA A 824 -32.98 -13.70 -3.05
N GLY A 825 -31.95 -13.86 -2.21
CA GLY A 825 -31.30 -15.16 -1.97
C GLY A 825 -30.49 -15.69 -3.15
N SER A 826 -30.17 -14.83 -4.12
CA SER A 826 -29.67 -15.22 -5.46
C SER A 826 -28.20 -14.82 -5.68
N THR A 827 -27.49 -15.61 -6.47
CA THR A 827 -26.04 -15.44 -6.69
C THR A 827 -25.68 -15.46 -8.17
N ALA A 828 -24.82 -14.54 -8.60
CA ALA A 828 -24.24 -14.52 -9.94
C ALA A 828 -22.70 -14.46 -9.86
N ILE A 829 -22.03 -15.44 -10.48
CA ILE A 829 -20.58 -15.52 -10.57
C ILE A 829 -20.18 -15.48 -12.05
N GLY A 830 -19.47 -14.44 -12.48
CA GLY A 830 -19.03 -14.26 -13.85
C GLY A 830 -19.25 -12.84 -14.35
N ILE A 831 -19.84 -12.69 -15.54
CA ILE A 831 -19.95 -11.40 -16.23
C ILE A 831 -21.33 -11.14 -16.83
N SER A 832 -21.86 -9.92 -16.67
CA SER A 832 -23.07 -9.43 -17.33
C SER A 832 -24.32 -10.32 -17.18
N SER A 833 -24.41 -11.12 -16.12
CA SER A 833 -25.57 -11.99 -15.87
C SER A 833 -26.68 -11.24 -15.11
N ILE A 834 -27.93 -11.45 -15.51
CA ILE A 834 -29.13 -10.80 -14.98
C ILE A 834 -30.00 -11.84 -14.26
N VAL A 835 -30.05 -11.80 -12.93
CA VAL A 835 -30.81 -12.73 -12.09
C VAL A 835 -31.96 -12.00 -11.39
N GLN A 836 -33.19 -12.25 -11.85
CA GLN A 836 -34.41 -11.62 -11.30
C GLN A 836 -35.24 -12.59 -10.46
N GLY A 837 -35.12 -13.90 -10.68
CA GLY A 837 -35.78 -14.90 -9.84
C GLY A 837 -35.11 -15.06 -8.47
N ASN A 838 -35.92 -15.42 -7.47
CA ASN A 838 -35.47 -15.62 -6.09
C ASN A 838 -34.83 -17.01 -5.91
N ASN A 839 -33.85 -17.13 -5.00
CA ASN A 839 -33.09 -18.35 -4.75
C ASN A 839 -32.47 -18.98 -6.02
N SER A 840 -32.01 -18.14 -6.95
CA SER A 840 -31.47 -18.56 -8.25
C SER A 840 -29.98 -18.30 -8.36
N TYR A 841 -29.26 -19.25 -8.95
CA TYR A 841 -27.80 -19.33 -8.93
C TYR A 841 -27.26 -19.46 -10.34
N THR A 842 -26.33 -18.58 -10.75
CA THR A 842 -25.68 -18.68 -12.06
C THR A 842 -24.17 -18.55 -12.02
N LEU A 843 -23.52 -19.33 -12.88
CA LEU A 843 -22.08 -19.37 -13.08
C LEU A 843 -21.78 -19.25 -14.58
N GLY A 844 -21.18 -18.12 -14.97
CA GLY A 844 -20.76 -17.81 -16.35
C GLY A 844 -21.17 -16.41 -16.83
N GLY A 845 -21.23 -16.23 -18.14
CA GLY A 845 -21.39 -14.93 -18.81
C GLY A 845 -22.71 -14.76 -19.55
N ASN A 846 -23.30 -13.56 -19.49
CA ASN A 846 -24.51 -13.15 -20.23
C ASN A 846 -25.76 -14.01 -19.98
N ASN A 847 -25.95 -14.55 -18.77
CA ASN A 847 -27.10 -15.40 -18.45
C ASN A 847 -28.30 -14.55 -18.00
N ARG A 848 -29.49 -14.79 -18.53
CA ARG A 848 -30.74 -14.10 -18.15
C ARG A 848 -31.69 -15.06 -17.44
N ILE A 849 -31.78 -14.94 -16.12
CA ILE A 849 -32.52 -15.85 -15.23
C ILE A 849 -33.70 -15.11 -14.59
N PRO A 850 -34.87 -15.01 -15.26
CA PRO A 850 -36.08 -14.46 -14.67
C PRO A 850 -36.79 -15.42 -13.69
N THR A 851 -36.43 -16.71 -13.71
CA THR A 851 -37.10 -17.79 -12.98
C THR A 851 -36.50 -18.03 -11.60
N SER A 852 -37.34 -18.41 -10.64
CA SER A 852 -36.96 -18.69 -9.25
C SER A 852 -36.47 -20.13 -9.05
N ASN A 853 -35.74 -20.36 -7.95
CA ASN A 853 -35.15 -21.65 -7.56
C ASN A 853 -34.33 -22.32 -8.69
N THR A 854 -33.71 -21.51 -9.55
CA THR A 854 -33.14 -21.97 -10.83
C THR A 854 -31.61 -22.00 -10.79
N PHE A 855 -31.01 -23.10 -11.24
CA PHE A 855 -29.55 -23.27 -11.32
C PHE A 855 -29.09 -23.22 -12.78
N ALA A 856 -28.23 -22.27 -13.14
CA ALA A 856 -27.87 -21.98 -14.53
C ALA A 856 -26.35 -21.89 -14.71
N PHE A 857 -25.71 -22.98 -15.15
CA PHE A 857 -24.26 -23.11 -15.31
C PHE A 857 -23.86 -23.18 -16.78
N GLY A 858 -23.26 -22.11 -17.29
CA GLY A 858 -22.97 -21.94 -18.72
C GLY A 858 -22.91 -20.46 -19.10
N ASN A 859 -22.88 -20.18 -20.39
CA ASN A 859 -22.91 -18.81 -20.91
C ASN A 859 -24.10 -18.63 -21.86
N ASN A 860 -24.60 -17.41 -21.99
CA ASN A 860 -25.71 -17.03 -22.87
C ASN A 860 -27.01 -17.85 -22.61
N LEU A 861 -27.25 -18.20 -21.34
CA LEU A 861 -28.44 -18.95 -20.91
C LEU A 861 -29.67 -18.05 -20.84
N THR A 862 -30.85 -18.61 -21.12
CA THR A 862 -32.15 -17.97 -20.88
C THR A 862 -33.12 -18.99 -20.32
N THR A 863 -33.87 -18.61 -19.27
CA THR A 863 -34.78 -19.50 -18.56
C THR A 863 -36.21 -18.99 -18.54
N THR A 864 -37.16 -19.91 -18.46
CA THR A 864 -38.61 -19.72 -18.63
C THR A 864 -39.46 -20.57 -17.67
N GLN A 865 -38.87 -21.60 -17.05
CA GLN A 865 -39.52 -22.53 -16.13
C GLN A 865 -38.83 -22.50 -14.75
N ASP A 866 -39.56 -22.09 -13.70
CA ASP A 866 -39.12 -22.17 -12.30
C ASP A 866 -38.70 -23.59 -11.89
N ASN A 867 -37.82 -23.67 -10.87
CA ASN A 867 -37.23 -24.90 -10.32
C ASN A 867 -36.29 -25.67 -11.29
N SER A 868 -35.89 -25.08 -12.42
CA SER A 868 -35.10 -25.77 -13.45
C SER A 868 -33.57 -25.75 -13.22
N VAL A 869 -32.87 -26.69 -13.85
CA VAL A 869 -31.40 -26.74 -13.94
C VAL A 869 -30.98 -26.66 -15.41
N ILE A 870 -30.19 -25.66 -15.79
CA ILE A 870 -29.78 -25.40 -17.19
C ILE A 870 -28.27 -25.45 -17.29
N LEU A 871 -27.76 -26.31 -18.19
CA LEU A 871 -26.35 -26.68 -18.29
C LEU A 871 -25.78 -26.46 -19.70
N GLY A 872 -24.63 -25.81 -19.78
CA GLY A 872 -23.83 -25.63 -21.01
C GLY A 872 -24.21 -24.41 -21.85
N ASN A 873 -23.27 -23.90 -22.66
CA ASN A 873 -23.44 -22.66 -23.44
C ASN A 873 -24.68 -22.66 -24.34
N ALA A 874 -25.44 -21.56 -24.34
CA ALA A 874 -26.63 -21.32 -25.15
C ALA A 874 -27.75 -22.38 -25.01
N SER A 875 -27.82 -23.07 -23.87
CA SER A 875 -28.96 -23.92 -23.50
C SER A 875 -30.17 -23.08 -23.09
N THR A 876 -31.36 -23.62 -23.33
CA THR A 876 -32.65 -23.04 -22.94
C THR A 876 -33.51 -24.11 -22.28
N ASP A 877 -34.31 -23.74 -21.30
CA ASP A 877 -35.36 -24.61 -20.76
C ASP A 877 -36.64 -24.55 -21.63
N ARG A 878 -37.72 -25.16 -21.12
CA ARG A 878 -39.10 -25.06 -21.62
C ARG A 878 -40.05 -25.46 -20.49
N ALA A 879 -41.35 -25.26 -20.69
CA ALA A 879 -42.38 -25.79 -19.79
C ALA A 879 -42.24 -27.32 -19.59
N ALA A 880 -42.37 -27.76 -18.34
CA ALA A 880 -42.40 -29.18 -18.01
C ALA A 880 -43.70 -29.84 -18.51
N THR A 881 -43.58 -30.95 -19.23
CA THR A 881 -44.71 -31.65 -19.87
C THR A 881 -45.02 -32.96 -19.15
N THR A 882 -46.27 -33.16 -18.70
CA THR A 882 -46.74 -34.50 -18.29
C THR A 882 -46.75 -35.43 -19.49
N VAL A 883 -46.19 -36.62 -19.30
CA VAL A 883 -46.43 -37.80 -20.13
C VAL A 883 -46.83 -38.90 -19.15
N ASP A 884 -48.06 -39.39 -19.28
CA ASP A 884 -48.68 -40.44 -18.46
C ASP A 884 -48.66 -41.81 -19.15
N LYS A 885 -48.67 -41.80 -20.49
CA LYS A 885 -48.60 -42.99 -21.35
C LYS A 885 -47.86 -42.71 -22.66
N VAL A 886 -47.42 -43.78 -23.32
CA VAL A 886 -46.90 -43.79 -24.69
C VAL A 886 -47.72 -44.79 -25.51
N THR A 887 -48.41 -44.33 -26.56
CA THR A 887 -49.20 -45.21 -27.43
C THR A 887 -48.32 -45.81 -28.52
N ILE A 888 -48.25 -47.14 -28.65
CA ILE A 888 -47.49 -47.84 -29.69
C ILE A 888 -48.43 -48.81 -30.41
N ASN A 889 -48.51 -48.72 -31.74
CA ASN A 889 -49.43 -49.51 -32.59
C ASN A 889 -50.92 -49.46 -32.18
N GLY A 890 -51.32 -48.44 -31.40
CA GLY A 890 -52.68 -48.25 -30.88
C GLY A 890 -52.88 -48.72 -29.43
N GLU A 891 -51.91 -49.42 -28.84
CA GLU A 891 -51.94 -49.85 -27.43
C GLU A 891 -51.24 -48.81 -26.53
N ASP A 892 -51.80 -48.54 -25.34
CA ASP A 892 -51.35 -47.49 -24.42
C ASP A 892 -50.44 -48.05 -23.30
N TYR A 893 -49.16 -47.70 -23.32
CA TYR A 893 -48.20 -48.09 -22.29
C TYR A 893 -48.02 -46.99 -21.24
N THR A 894 -48.54 -47.19 -20.03
CA THR A 894 -48.38 -46.23 -18.90
C THR A 894 -46.92 -46.07 -18.49
N VAL A 895 -46.48 -44.84 -18.21
CA VAL A 895 -45.10 -44.52 -17.79
C VAL A 895 -45.02 -43.85 -16.42
N ALA A 896 -43.93 -44.10 -15.70
CA ALA A 896 -43.67 -43.50 -14.40
C ALA A 896 -43.28 -42.01 -14.50
N GLY A 897 -43.36 -41.28 -13.38
CA GLY A 897 -42.89 -39.89 -13.27
C GLY A 897 -43.87 -38.79 -13.70
N ALA A 898 -45.08 -39.15 -14.16
CA ALA A 898 -46.11 -38.26 -14.74
C ALA A 898 -46.57 -37.04 -13.89
N GLY A 899 -46.22 -36.96 -12.61
CA GLY A 899 -46.55 -35.85 -11.71
C GLY A 899 -45.48 -34.76 -11.56
N SER A 900 -44.40 -34.78 -12.35
CA SER A 900 -43.20 -33.97 -12.07
C SER A 900 -43.26 -32.50 -12.52
N ILE A 901 -44.36 -32.03 -13.13
CA ILE A 901 -44.46 -30.70 -13.77
C ILE A 901 -44.15 -29.50 -12.87
N ALA A 902 -44.38 -29.60 -11.56
CA ALA A 902 -44.06 -28.53 -10.60
C ALA A 902 -42.55 -28.41 -10.27
N LYS A 903 -41.72 -29.38 -10.68
CA LYS A 903 -40.31 -29.52 -10.27
C LYS A 903 -39.30 -28.99 -11.29
N GLY A 904 -39.75 -28.26 -12.32
CA GLY A 904 -38.91 -27.76 -13.40
C GLY A 904 -38.35 -28.87 -14.30
N ILE A 905 -37.31 -28.56 -15.08
CA ILE A 905 -36.60 -29.54 -15.92
C ILE A 905 -35.08 -29.41 -15.80
N VAL A 906 -34.35 -30.48 -16.15
CA VAL A 906 -32.91 -30.41 -16.44
C VAL A 906 -32.72 -30.24 -17.94
N SER A 907 -32.27 -29.05 -18.39
CA SER A 907 -31.92 -28.81 -19.79
C SER A 907 -30.41 -28.84 -20.01
N VAL A 908 -29.99 -29.63 -21.00
CA VAL A 908 -28.58 -29.78 -21.41
C VAL A 908 -28.27 -29.17 -22.78
N GLY A 909 -29.22 -28.43 -23.39
CA GLY A 909 -29.07 -27.88 -24.74
C GLY A 909 -30.24 -26.97 -25.14
N LYS A 910 -30.48 -26.87 -26.45
CA LYS A 910 -31.68 -26.26 -27.04
C LYS A 910 -32.07 -27.03 -28.30
N ALA A 911 -33.25 -26.75 -28.87
CA ALA A 911 -33.69 -27.36 -30.13
C ALA A 911 -32.67 -27.10 -31.27
N GLY A 912 -32.24 -28.17 -31.95
CA GLY A 912 -31.22 -28.13 -33.00
C GLY A 912 -29.78 -27.93 -32.49
N ALA A 913 -29.56 -27.97 -31.18
CA ALA A 913 -28.25 -27.97 -30.52
C ALA A 913 -28.32 -28.77 -29.21
N GLU A 914 -28.87 -29.98 -29.32
CA GLU A 914 -28.96 -30.98 -28.27
C GLU A 914 -27.55 -31.50 -27.87
N ARG A 915 -27.43 -32.10 -26.68
CA ARG A 915 -26.18 -32.70 -26.20
C ARG A 915 -26.36 -34.15 -25.81
N GLN A 916 -25.41 -34.98 -26.20
CA GLN A 916 -25.30 -36.36 -25.71
C GLN A 916 -24.97 -36.36 -24.21
N ILE A 917 -25.74 -37.11 -23.43
CA ILE A 917 -25.41 -37.39 -22.02
C ILE A 917 -24.60 -38.69 -21.99
N ILE A 918 -23.28 -38.57 -21.89
CA ILE A 918 -22.34 -39.71 -21.98
C ILE A 918 -22.00 -40.30 -20.61
N ASN A 919 -21.64 -41.59 -20.58
CA ASN A 919 -21.33 -42.35 -19.36
C ASN A 919 -22.52 -42.47 -18.38
N VAL A 920 -23.73 -42.66 -18.93
CA VAL A 920 -24.95 -43.04 -18.21
C VAL A 920 -24.90 -44.56 -17.98
N ALA A 921 -25.00 -44.99 -16.71
CA ALA A 921 -25.09 -46.40 -16.34
C ALA A 921 -26.41 -47.02 -16.86
N ALA A 922 -26.55 -48.34 -16.82
CA ALA A 922 -27.84 -48.95 -17.09
C ALA A 922 -28.79 -48.65 -15.92
N GLY A 923 -29.92 -47.99 -16.19
CA GLY A 923 -30.96 -47.71 -15.20
C GLY A 923 -31.82 -48.92 -14.86
N GLU A 924 -32.57 -48.87 -13.76
CA GLU A 924 -33.56 -49.90 -13.44
C GLU A 924 -34.63 -50.00 -14.55
N VAL A 925 -35.02 -51.22 -14.93
CA VAL A 925 -36.09 -51.48 -15.91
C VAL A 925 -37.29 -52.10 -15.19
N SER A 926 -38.17 -51.24 -14.68
CA SER A 926 -39.40 -51.63 -13.98
C SER A 926 -40.53 -50.62 -14.27
N ALA A 927 -41.77 -51.00 -13.99
CA ALA A 927 -42.95 -50.15 -14.21
C ALA A 927 -42.96 -48.86 -13.35
N THR A 928 -42.11 -48.78 -12.32
CA THR A 928 -41.97 -47.63 -11.42
C THR A 928 -40.66 -46.86 -11.60
N SER A 929 -39.76 -47.33 -12.47
CA SER A 929 -38.44 -46.71 -12.66
C SER A 929 -38.52 -45.30 -13.24
N THR A 930 -37.70 -44.40 -12.70
CA THR A 930 -37.47 -43.05 -13.23
C THR A 930 -36.01 -42.84 -13.65
N ASP A 931 -35.25 -43.92 -13.84
CA ASP A 931 -33.85 -43.85 -14.27
C ASP A 931 -33.71 -43.52 -15.76
N ALA A 932 -32.57 -42.94 -16.12
CA ALA A 932 -32.20 -42.69 -17.51
C ALA A 932 -31.77 -43.99 -18.21
N VAL A 933 -32.56 -44.44 -19.20
CA VAL A 933 -32.22 -45.60 -20.04
C VAL A 933 -31.04 -45.25 -20.96
N ASN A 934 -30.04 -46.13 -21.01
CA ASN A 934 -28.86 -45.94 -21.85
C ASN A 934 -28.92 -46.72 -23.19
N GLY A 935 -28.00 -46.42 -24.11
CA GLY A 935 -27.97 -47.03 -25.44
C GLY A 935 -27.82 -48.56 -25.45
N SER A 936 -27.14 -49.16 -24.45
CA SER A 936 -27.00 -50.61 -24.36
C SER A 936 -28.30 -51.32 -23.97
N GLN A 937 -29.15 -50.69 -23.16
CA GLN A 937 -30.46 -51.21 -22.80
C GLN A 937 -31.40 -51.20 -24.01
N LEU A 938 -31.49 -50.06 -24.71
CA LEU A 938 -32.29 -49.95 -25.94
C LEU A 938 -31.80 -50.91 -27.04
N PHE A 939 -30.48 -51.08 -27.18
CA PHE A 939 -29.91 -52.07 -28.10
C PHE A 939 -30.31 -53.51 -27.75
N ALA A 940 -30.26 -53.88 -26.46
CA ALA A 940 -30.67 -55.21 -26.00
C ALA A 940 -32.16 -55.49 -26.30
N THR A 941 -33.05 -54.52 -26.03
CA THR A 941 -34.48 -54.64 -26.37
C THR A 941 -34.70 -54.75 -27.88
N ASN A 942 -34.07 -53.89 -28.68
CA ASN A 942 -34.21 -53.92 -30.14
C ASN A 942 -33.67 -55.22 -30.76
N LYS A 943 -32.58 -55.77 -30.21
CA LYS A 943 -32.03 -57.07 -30.62
C LYS A 943 -33.00 -58.21 -30.31
N ALA A 944 -33.59 -58.24 -29.11
CA ALA A 944 -34.60 -59.23 -28.74
C ALA A 944 -35.86 -59.18 -29.64
N ILE A 945 -36.27 -57.98 -30.08
CA ILE A 945 -37.39 -57.81 -31.03
C ILE A 945 -37.01 -58.34 -32.43
N ALA A 946 -35.83 -57.98 -32.93
CA ALA A 946 -35.38 -58.37 -34.28
C ALA A 946 -35.23 -59.89 -34.46
N ASP A 947 -34.90 -60.61 -33.37
CA ASP A 947 -34.76 -62.06 -33.33
C ASP A 947 -36.09 -62.80 -33.15
N SER A 948 -37.21 -62.09 -32.94
CA SER A 948 -38.54 -62.67 -32.64
C SER A 948 -39.51 -62.62 -33.84
N GLN A 949 -39.05 -63.07 -35.00
CA GLN A 949 -39.86 -63.06 -36.23
C GLN A 949 -40.89 -64.21 -36.25
N THR A 950 -42.14 -63.89 -36.61
CA THR A 950 -43.27 -64.82 -36.58
C THR A 950 -43.22 -65.87 -37.68
N HIS A 951 -43.40 -67.14 -37.30
CA HIS A 951 -43.53 -68.25 -38.23
C HIS A 951 -44.99 -68.33 -38.71
N TYR A 952 -45.24 -68.10 -40.01
CA TYR A 952 -46.59 -68.16 -40.59
C TYR A 952 -47.18 -69.58 -40.68
N VAL A 953 -46.34 -70.61 -40.54
CA VAL A 953 -46.74 -72.02 -40.51
C VAL A 953 -46.05 -72.67 -39.31
N SER A 954 -46.84 -73.25 -38.39
CA SER A 954 -46.30 -73.96 -37.22
C SER A 954 -45.96 -75.41 -37.58
N ILE A 955 -44.69 -75.78 -37.43
CA ILE A 955 -44.21 -77.17 -37.57
C ILE A 955 -43.91 -77.71 -36.16
N ASN A 956 -44.45 -78.88 -35.84
CA ASN A 956 -44.18 -79.58 -34.58
C ASN A 956 -43.28 -80.80 -34.88
N ASP A 957 -42.03 -80.74 -34.43
CA ASP A 957 -41.01 -81.79 -34.60
C ASP A 957 -40.83 -82.69 -33.36
N GLY A 958 -41.72 -82.59 -32.37
CA GLY A 958 -41.62 -83.34 -31.13
C GLY A 958 -40.65 -82.76 -30.10
N GLY A 959 -40.13 -81.54 -30.33
CA GLY A 959 -39.30 -80.80 -29.37
C GLY A 959 -37.80 -80.96 -29.59
N THR A 960 -37.37 -81.46 -30.75
CA THR A 960 -35.94 -81.48 -31.16
C THR A 960 -35.82 -80.84 -32.52
N GLN A 961 -35.24 -79.63 -32.55
CA GLN A 961 -35.23 -78.75 -33.72
C GLN A 961 -34.72 -79.45 -34.97
N SER A 962 -35.63 -79.72 -35.89
CA SER A 962 -35.38 -80.50 -37.11
C SER A 962 -35.35 -79.64 -38.37
N GLY A 963 -34.98 -80.23 -39.52
CA GLY A 963 -34.94 -79.51 -40.80
C GLY A 963 -36.26 -78.84 -41.17
N ASN A 964 -36.22 -77.74 -41.93
CA ASN A 964 -37.36 -76.88 -42.25
C ASN A 964 -38.04 -76.15 -41.05
N TYR A 965 -37.53 -76.27 -39.81
CA TYR A 965 -38.03 -75.47 -38.68
C TYR A 965 -37.94 -73.96 -38.99
N ASN A 966 -36.82 -73.51 -39.54
CA ASN A 966 -36.60 -72.11 -39.96
C ASN A 966 -37.25 -71.78 -41.32
N ASN A 967 -38.22 -72.59 -41.79
CA ASN A 967 -38.85 -72.48 -43.12
C ASN A 967 -37.84 -72.52 -44.29
N ASP A 968 -36.71 -73.20 -44.12
CA ASP A 968 -35.61 -73.23 -45.10
C ASP A 968 -35.81 -74.25 -46.23
N GLY A 969 -36.78 -75.15 -46.14
CA GLY A 969 -36.95 -76.29 -47.04
C GLY A 969 -37.38 -75.95 -48.47
N ALA A 970 -37.95 -74.77 -48.71
CA ALA A 970 -38.40 -74.31 -50.03
C ALA A 970 -37.25 -73.68 -50.84
N LYS A 971 -36.30 -74.52 -51.27
CA LYS A 971 -35.02 -74.11 -51.88
C LYS A 971 -35.08 -73.93 -53.40
N GLY A 972 -36.10 -74.49 -54.06
CA GLY A 972 -36.36 -74.28 -55.48
C GLY A 972 -37.09 -72.96 -55.75
N THR A 973 -36.92 -72.36 -56.94
CA THR A 973 -37.68 -71.16 -57.31
C THR A 973 -39.17 -71.48 -57.40
N ASN A 974 -40.03 -70.61 -56.83
CA ASN A 974 -41.48 -70.85 -56.72
C ASN A 974 -41.87 -72.19 -56.05
N SER A 975 -41.02 -72.74 -55.18
CA SER A 975 -41.31 -73.98 -54.45
C SER A 975 -42.04 -73.75 -53.12
N LEU A 976 -42.62 -74.81 -52.54
CA LEU A 976 -43.26 -74.78 -51.23
C LEU A 976 -42.95 -76.06 -50.43
N ALA A 977 -42.44 -75.92 -49.21
CA ALA A 977 -42.07 -77.02 -48.32
C ALA A 977 -42.73 -76.87 -46.93
N ILE A 978 -43.67 -77.75 -46.58
CA ILE A 978 -44.41 -77.71 -45.31
C ILE A 978 -44.28 -79.03 -44.56
N GLY A 979 -43.60 -79.00 -43.41
CA GLY A 979 -43.49 -80.14 -42.49
C GLY A 979 -42.08 -80.42 -42.00
N VAL A 980 -41.96 -81.33 -41.03
CA VAL A 980 -40.70 -81.68 -40.37
C VAL A 980 -39.74 -82.30 -41.39
N ASN A 981 -38.62 -81.64 -41.63
CA ASN A 981 -37.61 -82.06 -42.61
C ASN A 981 -38.15 -82.24 -44.04
N SER A 982 -39.21 -81.50 -44.43
CA SER A 982 -39.67 -81.44 -45.83
C SER A 982 -38.75 -80.55 -46.67
N SER A 983 -38.47 -80.94 -47.91
CA SER A 983 -37.53 -80.28 -48.80
C SER A 983 -38.11 -80.18 -50.22
N ALA A 984 -38.33 -78.96 -50.70
CA ALA A 984 -38.77 -78.67 -52.06
C ALA A 984 -37.63 -77.95 -52.80
N THR A 985 -36.70 -78.70 -53.39
CA THR A 985 -35.50 -78.14 -54.04
C THR A 985 -35.66 -77.95 -55.54
N GLY A 986 -36.64 -78.61 -56.17
CA GLY A 986 -36.94 -78.43 -57.59
C GLY A 986 -37.66 -77.10 -57.84
N SER A 987 -37.43 -76.47 -59.01
CA SER A 987 -38.21 -75.30 -59.41
C SER A 987 -39.69 -75.67 -59.54
N ASN A 988 -40.59 -74.82 -59.05
CA ASN A 988 -42.04 -75.03 -59.03
C ASN A 988 -42.48 -76.34 -58.32
N SER A 989 -41.67 -76.87 -57.39
CA SER A 989 -41.95 -78.12 -56.67
C SER A 989 -42.73 -77.92 -55.36
N LEU A 990 -43.43 -78.98 -54.92
CA LEU A 990 -44.28 -78.97 -53.73
C LEU A 990 -43.97 -80.17 -52.81
N ALA A 991 -43.47 -79.92 -51.60
CA ALA A 991 -43.26 -80.94 -50.57
C ALA A 991 -44.17 -80.66 -49.36
N ILE A 992 -45.03 -81.61 -48.99
CA ILE A 992 -45.90 -81.49 -47.80
C ILE A 992 -45.87 -82.78 -46.99
N GLY A 993 -45.38 -82.72 -45.75
CA GLY A 993 -45.33 -83.86 -44.81
C GLY A 993 -43.98 -83.97 -44.09
N VAL A 994 -43.79 -85.08 -43.38
CA VAL A 994 -42.54 -85.35 -42.65
C VAL A 994 -41.54 -86.06 -43.58
N ASN A 995 -40.30 -85.58 -43.70
CA ASN A 995 -39.25 -86.11 -44.60
C ASN A 995 -39.61 -86.13 -46.10
N SER A 996 -40.61 -85.36 -46.55
CA SER A 996 -41.04 -85.31 -47.96
C SER A 996 -40.04 -84.53 -48.81
N SER A 997 -39.54 -85.10 -49.91
CA SER A 997 -38.57 -84.48 -50.81
C SER A 997 -39.12 -84.37 -52.23
N ALA A 998 -39.26 -83.14 -52.72
CA ALA A 998 -39.62 -82.79 -54.10
C ALA A 998 -38.43 -82.05 -54.75
N SER A 999 -37.52 -82.81 -55.36
CA SER A 999 -36.25 -82.30 -55.89
C SER A 999 -36.24 -82.15 -57.41
N GLY A 1000 -37.13 -82.86 -58.13
CA GLY A 1000 -37.36 -82.63 -59.56
C GLY A 1000 -38.18 -81.35 -59.85
N THR A 1001 -37.95 -80.72 -61.00
CA THR A 1001 -38.76 -79.59 -61.49
C THR A 1001 -40.25 -79.98 -61.58
N ASN A 1002 -41.16 -79.10 -61.16
CA ASN A 1002 -42.61 -79.34 -61.11
C ASN A 1002 -43.04 -80.61 -60.33
N SER A 1003 -42.18 -81.20 -59.49
CA SER A 1003 -42.51 -82.42 -58.74
C SER A 1003 -43.36 -82.16 -57.49
N ILE A 1004 -44.16 -83.15 -57.10
CA ILE A 1004 -45.09 -83.07 -55.95
C ILE A 1004 -44.87 -84.27 -55.03
N ALA A 1005 -44.46 -84.02 -53.79
CA ALA A 1005 -44.23 -85.05 -52.76
C ALA A 1005 -45.12 -84.80 -51.54
N MET A 1006 -46.27 -85.48 -51.47
CA MET A 1006 -47.29 -85.26 -50.43
C MET A 1006 -47.49 -86.49 -49.53
N GLY A 1007 -47.41 -86.28 -48.21
CA GLY A 1007 -47.33 -87.32 -47.19
C GLY A 1007 -45.88 -87.58 -46.75
N VAL A 1008 -45.65 -88.67 -46.01
CA VAL A 1008 -44.38 -88.91 -45.29
C VAL A 1008 -43.30 -89.50 -46.21
N GLY A 1009 -42.05 -89.03 -46.12
CA GLY A 1009 -40.86 -89.73 -46.63
C GLY A 1009 -40.77 -89.97 -48.15
N ASN A 1010 -41.64 -89.36 -48.96
CA ASN A 1010 -41.62 -89.54 -50.41
C ASN A 1010 -40.41 -88.81 -51.05
N GLN A 1011 -39.82 -89.35 -52.12
CA GLN A 1011 -38.63 -88.81 -52.82
C GLN A 1011 -38.87 -88.72 -54.33
N MET A 1012 -39.31 -87.54 -54.81
CA MET A 1012 -39.56 -87.25 -56.23
C MET A 1012 -38.35 -86.52 -56.83
N GLU A 1013 -37.47 -87.24 -57.51
CA GLU A 1013 -36.16 -86.73 -57.94
C GLU A 1013 -36.11 -86.30 -59.43
N ALA A 1014 -37.02 -86.79 -60.27
CA ALA A 1014 -37.15 -86.37 -61.68
C ALA A 1014 -38.36 -85.44 -61.93
N GLU A 1015 -38.37 -84.79 -63.10
CA GLU A 1015 -39.30 -83.71 -63.42
C GLU A 1015 -40.75 -84.19 -63.59
N GLY A 1016 -41.71 -83.45 -63.04
CA GLY A 1016 -43.13 -83.76 -63.11
C GLY A 1016 -43.56 -85.01 -62.33
N ASN A 1017 -42.69 -85.58 -61.50
CA ASN A 1017 -43.02 -86.76 -60.70
C ASN A 1017 -43.95 -86.39 -59.53
N ILE A 1018 -45.02 -87.17 -59.33
CA ILE A 1018 -46.09 -86.90 -58.36
C ILE A 1018 -46.23 -88.08 -57.41
N SER A 1019 -46.31 -87.82 -56.10
CA SER A 1019 -46.60 -88.84 -55.09
C SER A 1019 -47.54 -88.39 -53.98
N PHE A 1020 -48.35 -89.36 -53.55
CA PHE A 1020 -49.29 -89.23 -52.45
C PHE A 1020 -49.19 -90.47 -51.54
N GLY A 1021 -48.75 -90.30 -50.30
CA GLY A 1021 -48.70 -91.37 -49.30
C GLY A 1021 -47.39 -91.42 -48.51
N ASN A 1022 -46.82 -92.61 -48.30
CA ASN A 1022 -45.67 -92.81 -47.41
C ASN A 1022 -44.50 -93.51 -48.09
N GLY A 1023 -43.29 -92.94 -48.08
CA GLY A 1023 -42.05 -93.58 -48.51
C GLY A 1023 -41.94 -93.88 -50.00
N ASN A 1024 -42.76 -93.26 -50.85
CA ASN A 1024 -42.73 -93.50 -52.29
C ASN A 1024 -41.54 -92.80 -52.95
N ILE A 1025 -40.80 -93.51 -53.79
CA ILE A 1025 -39.57 -93.04 -54.44
C ILE A 1025 -39.83 -93.05 -55.96
N ALA A 1026 -39.54 -91.94 -56.65
CA ALA A 1026 -39.64 -91.84 -58.11
C ALA A 1026 -38.38 -91.14 -58.64
N LYS A 1027 -37.39 -91.98 -59.00
CA LYS A 1027 -36.01 -91.59 -59.28
C LYS A 1027 -35.65 -91.59 -60.76
N GLY A 1028 -36.12 -92.59 -61.49
CA GLY A 1028 -35.87 -92.71 -62.92
C GLY A 1028 -37.06 -92.21 -63.73
N GLY A 1029 -36.79 -91.28 -64.63
CA GLY A 1029 -37.74 -90.78 -65.63
C GLY A 1029 -38.77 -89.78 -65.12
N ASN A 1030 -39.09 -88.82 -65.99
CA ASN A 1030 -40.07 -87.76 -65.78
C ASN A 1030 -41.52 -88.27 -65.84
N GLY A 1031 -42.44 -87.52 -65.22
CA GLY A 1031 -43.90 -87.70 -65.31
C GLY A 1031 -44.47 -88.88 -64.53
N SER A 1032 -43.67 -89.53 -63.69
CA SER A 1032 -44.03 -90.78 -63.00
C SER A 1032 -44.88 -90.55 -61.74
N GLN A 1033 -45.83 -91.45 -61.47
CA GLN A 1033 -46.86 -91.27 -60.42
C GLN A 1033 -46.85 -92.40 -59.37
N ALA A 1034 -46.57 -92.08 -58.11
CA ALA A 1034 -46.44 -93.08 -57.03
C ALA A 1034 -47.42 -92.81 -55.87
N VAL A 1035 -48.46 -93.63 -55.74
CA VAL A 1035 -49.56 -93.44 -54.78
C VAL A 1035 -49.72 -94.64 -53.85
N GLY A 1036 -49.61 -94.41 -52.54
CA GLY A 1036 -49.71 -95.43 -51.50
C GLY A 1036 -48.45 -95.51 -50.63
N GLU A 1037 -47.87 -96.70 -50.45
CA GLU A 1037 -46.75 -96.90 -49.52
C GLU A 1037 -45.54 -97.59 -50.15
N GLY A 1038 -44.37 -96.93 -50.10
CA GLY A 1038 -43.07 -97.53 -50.39
C GLY A 1038 -42.88 -98.00 -51.84
N ASN A 1039 -43.66 -97.47 -52.78
CA ASN A 1039 -43.49 -97.78 -54.20
C ASN A 1039 -42.19 -97.13 -54.73
N ASN A 1040 -41.49 -97.80 -55.63
CA ASN A 1040 -40.21 -97.35 -56.20
C ASN A 1040 -40.30 -97.33 -57.73
N ILE A 1041 -40.24 -96.15 -58.36
CA ILE A 1041 -40.35 -95.99 -59.81
C ILE A 1041 -39.00 -95.51 -60.38
N ASN A 1042 -38.49 -96.26 -61.35
CA ASN A 1042 -37.28 -95.96 -62.10
C ASN A 1042 -37.51 -95.94 -63.63
N GLY A 1043 -38.72 -96.25 -64.10
CA GLY A 1043 -39.13 -96.08 -65.49
C GLY A 1043 -39.78 -94.73 -65.78
N TRP A 1044 -39.62 -94.25 -67.01
CA TRP A 1044 -40.19 -92.98 -67.50
C TRP A 1044 -41.70 -93.06 -67.72
N ALA A 1045 -42.44 -92.01 -67.33
CA ALA A 1045 -43.90 -91.93 -67.40
C ALA A 1045 -44.64 -93.14 -66.77
N SER A 1046 -44.02 -93.79 -65.78
CA SER A 1046 -44.54 -95.01 -65.14
C SER A 1046 -45.32 -94.71 -63.87
N ALA A 1047 -46.24 -95.60 -63.48
CA ALA A 1047 -47.10 -95.41 -62.33
C ALA A 1047 -47.18 -96.62 -61.41
N ALA A 1048 -47.22 -96.37 -60.10
CA ALA A 1048 -47.29 -97.38 -59.06
C ALA A 1048 -48.35 -97.02 -58.02
N PHE A 1049 -49.37 -97.87 -57.89
CA PHE A 1049 -50.51 -97.68 -56.99
C PHE A 1049 -50.59 -98.82 -55.97
N GLY A 1050 -50.64 -98.50 -54.68
CA GLY A 1050 -50.69 -99.49 -53.59
C GLY A 1050 -49.38 -99.57 -52.81
N ARG A 1051 -48.82 -100.76 -52.57
CA ARG A 1051 -47.75 -100.96 -51.58
C ARG A 1051 -46.53 -101.77 -52.05
N TYR A 1052 -45.34 -101.18 -51.95
CA TYR A 1052 -44.04 -101.77 -52.29
C TYR A 1052 -43.93 -102.29 -53.74
N ASN A 1053 -44.60 -101.65 -54.70
CA ASN A 1053 -44.42 -101.99 -56.11
C ASN A 1053 -43.12 -101.34 -56.64
N GLU A 1054 -42.35 -102.06 -57.45
CA GLU A 1054 -41.08 -101.61 -58.04
C GLU A 1054 -41.21 -101.58 -59.57
N VAL A 1055 -41.24 -100.39 -60.16
CA VAL A 1055 -41.52 -100.17 -61.58
C VAL A 1055 -40.30 -99.56 -62.26
N ASN A 1056 -39.45 -100.42 -62.81
CA ASN A 1056 -38.22 -100.06 -63.50
C ASN A 1056 -38.41 -99.97 -65.03
N GLY A 1057 -39.44 -100.62 -65.57
CA GLY A 1057 -39.88 -100.40 -66.96
C GLY A 1057 -40.62 -99.07 -67.10
N SER A 1058 -40.43 -98.40 -68.25
CA SER A 1058 -41.10 -97.16 -68.65
C SER A 1058 -42.54 -97.43 -69.13
N GLU A 1059 -43.38 -96.39 -69.18
CA GLU A 1059 -44.81 -96.44 -69.52
C GLU A 1059 -45.62 -97.52 -68.79
N SER A 1060 -45.14 -97.99 -67.64
CA SER A 1060 -45.60 -99.20 -66.99
C SER A 1060 -46.41 -98.90 -65.73
N LEU A 1061 -47.47 -99.68 -65.53
CA LEU A 1061 -48.42 -99.55 -64.44
C LEU A 1061 -48.36 -100.77 -63.52
N ALA A 1062 -48.01 -100.57 -62.25
CA ALA A 1062 -48.14 -101.59 -61.21
C ALA A 1062 -49.19 -101.19 -60.17
N ALA A 1063 -50.28 -101.96 -60.07
CA ALA A 1063 -51.34 -101.73 -59.09
C ALA A 1063 -51.48 -102.93 -58.13
N GLY A 1064 -51.60 -102.65 -56.84
CA GLY A 1064 -51.70 -103.66 -55.78
C GLY A 1064 -50.46 -103.68 -54.90
N SER A 1065 -49.81 -104.83 -54.69
CA SER A 1065 -48.65 -104.88 -53.77
C SER A 1065 -47.51 -105.83 -54.13
N VAL A 1066 -46.28 -105.39 -53.85
CA VAL A 1066 -45.03 -106.15 -54.07
C VAL A 1066 -44.88 -106.63 -55.53
N ASN A 1067 -45.42 -105.89 -56.50
CA ASN A 1067 -45.26 -106.20 -57.91
C ASN A 1067 -43.96 -105.56 -58.43
N LYS A 1068 -43.11 -106.35 -59.10
CA LYS A 1068 -41.89 -105.90 -59.77
C LYS A 1068 -42.11 -105.91 -61.28
N VAL A 1069 -41.91 -104.76 -61.94
CA VAL A 1069 -42.13 -104.57 -63.38
C VAL A 1069 -40.86 -103.97 -63.99
N THR A 1070 -40.14 -104.76 -64.78
CA THR A 1070 -38.81 -104.39 -65.33
C THR A 1070 -38.75 -104.40 -66.86
N GLY A 1071 -39.88 -104.53 -67.54
CA GLY A 1071 -40.01 -104.34 -68.99
C GLY A 1071 -41.03 -103.25 -69.28
N ASP A 1072 -40.88 -102.55 -70.39
CA ASP A 1072 -41.63 -101.34 -70.72
C ASP A 1072 -43.08 -101.60 -71.18
N SER A 1073 -43.92 -100.56 -71.08
CA SER A 1073 -45.34 -100.53 -71.48
C SER A 1073 -46.20 -101.70 -70.95
N ASN A 1074 -45.94 -102.13 -69.71
CA ASN A 1074 -46.59 -103.27 -69.05
C ASN A 1074 -47.64 -102.85 -68.00
N THR A 1075 -48.77 -103.56 -67.91
CA THR A 1075 -49.79 -103.32 -66.87
C THR A 1075 -50.00 -104.56 -66.00
N VAL A 1076 -49.68 -104.42 -64.71
CA VAL A 1076 -49.66 -105.51 -63.73
C VAL A 1076 -50.56 -105.15 -62.55
N VAL A 1077 -51.58 -105.97 -62.31
CA VAL A 1077 -52.56 -105.76 -61.25
C VAL A 1077 -52.67 -107.03 -60.38
N GLY A 1078 -52.37 -106.90 -59.09
CA GLY A 1078 -52.44 -108.00 -58.13
C GLY A 1078 -51.38 -107.92 -57.04
N ARG A 1079 -50.89 -109.07 -56.56
CA ARG A 1079 -49.88 -109.17 -55.51
C ARG A 1079 -48.71 -110.07 -55.90
N GLY A 1080 -47.48 -109.62 -55.66
CA GLY A 1080 -46.26 -110.43 -55.79
C GLY A 1080 -45.85 -110.80 -57.22
N ASN A 1081 -46.38 -110.13 -58.23
CA ASN A 1081 -46.03 -110.41 -59.62
C ASN A 1081 -44.60 -109.96 -59.93
N ASN A 1082 -43.88 -110.71 -60.76
CA ASN A 1082 -42.60 -110.28 -61.35
C ASN A 1082 -42.71 -110.39 -62.88
N VAL A 1083 -42.57 -109.27 -63.59
CA VAL A 1083 -42.78 -109.15 -65.05
C VAL A 1083 -41.63 -108.37 -65.66
N GLY A 1084 -40.94 -108.97 -66.63
CA GLY A 1084 -39.70 -108.41 -67.18
C GLY A 1084 -39.36 -108.89 -68.59
N GLY A 1085 -40.36 -109.09 -69.45
CA GLY A 1085 -40.14 -109.49 -70.84
C GLY A 1085 -41.41 -109.42 -71.69
N GLY A 1086 -41.28 -108.80 -72.86
CA GLY A 1086 -42.36 -108.49 -73.79
C GLY A 1086 -42.94 -107.09 -73.59
N GLU A 1087 -43.19 -106.39 -74.70
CA GLU A 1087 -44.05 -105.22 -74.75
C GLU A 1087 -45.52 -105.66 -74.55
N TRP A 1088 -46.37 -104.78 -74.00
CA TRP A 1088 -47.84 -104.95 -73.93
C TRP A 1088 -48.36 -106.15 -73.11
N LEU A 1089 -47.65 -106.63 -72.08
CA LEU A 1089 -48.16 -107.70 -71.22
C LEU A 1089 -49.11 -107.16 -70.13
N PHE A 1090 -50.40 -107.45 -70.29
CA PHE A 1090 -51.40 -107.29 -69.22
C PHE A 1090 -51.45 -108.54 -68.34
N ARG A 1091 -51.31 -108.38 -67.02
CA ARG A 1091 -51.54 -109.46 -66.03
C ARG A 1091 -52.46 -109.02 -64.90
N PHE A 1092 -53.59 -109.73 -64.79
CA PHE A 1092 -54.47 -109.73 -63.63
C PHE A 1092 -54.45 -111.13 -63.00
N TRP A 1093 -53.98 -111.24 -61.76
CA TRP A 1093 -54.15 -112.43 -60.92
C TRP A 1093 -54.57 -111.97 -59.52
N GLY A 1094 -55.76 -112.39 -59.08
CA GLY A 1094 -56.35 -111.96 -57.82
C GLY A 1094 -56.71 -113.13 -56.90
N TRP A 1095 -56.23 -113.02 -55.66
CA TRP A 1095 -56.82 -113.52 -54.41
C TRP A 1095 -56.46 -112.49 -53.33
#